data_AF-A0A098C3A4-F1
#
_entry.id   AF-A0A098C3A4-F1
#
_cell.length_a   1.000
_cell.length_b   1.000
_cell.length_c   1.000
_cell.angle_alpha   90.00
_cell.angle_beta   90.00
_cell.angle_gamma   90.00
#
_symmetry.space_group_name_H-M   'P 1'
#
loop_
_entity.id
_entity.type
_entity.pdbx_description
1 polymer ?
#
loop_
_entity_poly.entity_id
_entity_poly.type
_entity_poly.pdbx_seq_one_letter_code
_entity_poly.pdbx_strand_id
1 'polypeptide(L)'
;MDKKFKIASLGMTCLLLISALFLITACDNGDELSTDQMTDTGITVKAFGPSPALRGGELRFVGTNVDRATAVVIPGVPEITEFTKKEKTEIRVIIPQTAQEGYVILRTPQGDITPKTMLTFSEPIVIESITTTKVKSGDDFEVTGDYLNLIAKVVFQENVVVESTDFVSQSRERIVVKVPLKARSGEIMIANGEEIPIEVYSGDLQADIVEPAIVSVAPSTVKAGSDITITGVDFDLVEKVVFGGEKIVTEFTVSEDKKSITVTTPADAQDGPVMLVAYSGVEVISEASLTLKMPVATIENKKVKNGETVTITGTDLDLVTGTWFDELEAGFNYADGKLSVTVPETAVSDHIRFVTASTKELSITGISYVTPAILSIAPTSITAGDNITVTGTDLDLVREIIFKAGEGTVSVPLTSAPDESSITIQSPFTATSGTIDLKTVNETIVTSSQSLTIAAALLAAITEMPEAVKPGALLTVQGINLNTVTKIEFRYKNGTVVPATSFLPNQDGTSLQMYAPTALGLVDLILVNPVGPSVAYPLSIGLTDPITASTIMLTNFNGGGNSQSTWGDPFTFGIPSVPLDETPCMIGKSSVNGWLWSWAANWGDLPVLDDPNKYVFKMDICVLKAVPTGITAGMVFRGWDNSIDLGNIFANTTNGDWKTLTFELNPDNPINGTGDYGFYINASQEVDLSGVYIDNFRFDLK
;
A
#
# COMPACT_ATOMS: atom_id res chain seq x y z
N MET A 1 -65.18 24.53 0.95
CA MET A 1 -64.49 25.71 1.50
C MET A 1 -63.23 25.94 0.69
N ASP A 2 -62.83 27.13 0.29
CA ASP A 2 -63.54 28.37 0.02
C ASP A 2 -62.44 29.37 -0.36
N LYS A 3 -62.72 30.20 -1.37
CA LYS A 3 -62.22 31.58 -1.53
C LYS A 3 -60.75 31.76 -1.94
N LYS A 4 -60.46 32.34 -3.11
CA LYS A 4 -60.78 33.69 -3.63
C LYS A 4 -59.93 34.82 -3.02
N PHE A 5 -59.62 35.77 -3.92
CA PHE A 5 -59.14 37.15 -3.77
C PHE A 5 -57.62 37.32 -3.92
N LYS A 6 -57.10 37.85 -5.05
CA LYS A 6 -57.29 39.17 -5.71
C LYS A 6 -57.16 40.36 -4.77
N ILE A 7 -56.20 41.24 -5.09
CA ILE A 7 -56.23 42.73 -5.10
C ILE A 7 -54.78 43.16 -5.41
N ALA A 8 -54.45 44.18 -6.18
CA ALA A 8 -55.11 44.97 -7.22
C ALA A 8 -53.99 45.86 -7.83
N SER A 9 -54.03 46.07 -9.14
CA SER A 9 -54.26 47.38 -9.77
C SER A 9 -53.10 48.40 -9.71
N LEU A 10 -52.44 48.61 -10.86
CA LEU A 10 -52.48 49.89 -11.57
C LEU A 10 -51.96 49.72 -13.00
N GLY A 11 -52.77 50.05 -14.02
CA GLY A 11 -52.28 50.10 -15.40
C GLY A 11 -53.25 49.80 -16.54
N MET A 12 -54.39 50.50 -16.59
CA MET A 12 -54.99 50.97 -17.84
C MET A 12 -55.80 49.98 -18.72
N THR A 13 -57.01 49.67 -18.26
CA THR A 13 -58.16 49.31 -19.11
C THR A 13 -58.95 50.59 -19.41
N CYS A 14 -59.00 51.05 -20.66
CA CYS A 14 -60.06 51.92 -21.17
C CYS A 14 -59.89 52.15 -22.68
N LEU A 15 -60.75 51.51 -23.49
CA LEU A 15 -61.42 52.02 -24.71
C LEU A 15 -61.71 50.88 -25.70
N LEU A 16 -62.78 50.15 -25.43
CA LEU A 16 -63.60 49.50 -26.45
C LEU A 16 -65.05 49.79 -26.05
N LEU A 17 -65.84 50.27 -27.01
CA LEU A 17 -67.29 50.55 -26.98
C LEU A 17 -67.72 51.93 -26.43
N ILE A 18 -67.83 52.91 -27.33
CA ILE A 18 -69.01 53.76 -27.63
C ILE A 18 -68.55 54.75 -28.71
N SER A 19 -68.97 54.54 -29.96
CA SER A 19 -68.93 55.59 -31.00
C SER A 19 -69.94 55.27 -32.10
N ALA A 20 -71.21 55.36 -31.75
CA ALA A 20 -72.26 55.70 -32.70
C ALA A 20 -72.82 57.06 -32.25
N LEU A 21 -72.42 58.12 -32.94
CA LEU A 21 -73.10 59.41 -32.87
C LEU A 21 -73.89 59.58 -34.17
N PHE A 22 -75.21 59.71 -34.03
CA PHE A 22 -76.09 60.22 -35.07
C PHE A 22 -75.71 61.66 -35.42
N LEU A 23 -75.59 61.90 -36.74
CA LEU A 23 -76.00 63.08 -37.51
C LEU A 23 -75.92 64.46 -36.83
N ILE A 24 -75.03 65.37 -37.28
CA ILE A 24 -75.40 66.64 -37.95
C ILE A 24 -74.19 67.45 -38.54
N THR A 25 -74.35 67.80 -39.83
CA THR A 25 -73.96 69.02 -40.59
C THR A 25 -72.50 69.51 -40.77
N ALA A 26 -72.00 69.35 -42.01
CA ALA A 26 -71.56 70.38 -42.98
C ALA A 26 -70.85 71.69 -42.52
N CYS A 27 -69.58 71.82 -42.93
CA CYS A 27 -68.93 72.94 -43.67
C CYS A 27 -67.44 72.56 -43.80
N ASP A 28 -67.00 72.12 -44.98
CA ASP A 28 -66.26 72.91 -45.98
C ASP A 28 -64.90 73.43 -45.50
N ASN A 29 -63.83 72.82 -46.04
CA ASN A 29 -62.70 73.52 -46.63
C ASN A 29 -61.79 72.46 -47.27
N GLY A 30 -61.75 72.51 -48.60
CA GLY A 30 -61.03 71.58 -49.44
C GLY A 30 -59.53 71.57 -49.20
N ASP A 31 -58.96 70.36 -49.22
CA ASP A 31 -57.80 70.06 -50.03
C ASP A 31 -57.86 68.55 -50.37
N GLU A 32 -57.79 68.28 -51.66
CA GLU A 32 -58.08 67.00 -52.29
C GLU A 32 -57.01 65.95 -51.94
N LEU A 33 -57.38 64.97 -51.09
CA LEU A 33 -56.75 63.66 -51.08
C LEU A 33 -57.47 62.78 -52.10
N SER A 34 -56.87 62.64 -53.29
CA SER A 34 -57.33 61.67 -54.28
C SER A 34 -57.26 60.26 -53.68
N THR A 35 -58.42 59.60 -53.58
CA THR A 35 -58.61 58.22 -53.13
C THR A 35 -58.81 57.27 -54.32
N ASP A 36 -58.46 57.71 -55.53
CA ASP A 36 -58.64 56.96 -56.76
C ASP A 36 -57.42 56.05 -57.02
N GLN A 37 -57.48 54.79 -56.58
CA GLN A 37 -56.41 53.80 -56.80
C GLN A 37 -56.43 53.16 -58.20
N MET A 38 -57.23 53.66 -59.14
CA MET A 38 -57.33 53.11 -60.50
C MET A 38 -57.26 54.17 -61.61
N THR A 39 -56.48 55.24 -61.40
CA THR A 39 -56.08 56.16 -62.47
C THR A 39 -54.59 56.50 -62.37
N ASP A 40 -53.68 55.63 -62.84
CA ASP A 40 -52.28 56.05 -62.97
C ASP A 40 -51.47 55.28 -64.01
N THR A 41 -50.73 56.01 -64.84
CA THR A 41 -49.76 55.45 -65.82
C THR A 41 -48.41 55.13 -65.17
N GLY A 42 -48.24 55.49 -63.89
CA GLY A 42 -47.06 55.21 -63.08
C GLY A 42 -46.91 53.74 -62.69
N ILE A 43 -45.67 53.30 -62.58
CA ILE A 43 -45.28 51.99 -62.05
C ILE A 43 -44.86 52.19 -60.59
N THR A 44 -45.48 51.49 -59.64
CA THR A 44 -45.11 51.59 -58.22
C THR A 44 -44.91 50.20 -57.62
N VAL A 45 -43.88 50.03 -56.80
CA VAL A 45 -43.67 48.82 -55.98
C VAL A 45 -44.08 49.15 -54.55
N LYS A 46 -45.11 48.45 -54.05
CA LYS A 46 -45.60 48.62 -52.67
C LYS A 46 -44.84 47.73 -51.69
N ALA A 47 -44.49 46.52 -52.11
CA ALA A 47 -43.75 45.56 -51.30
C ALA A 47 -42.98 44.58 -52.18
N PHE A 48 -41.93 43.98 -51.63
CA PHE A 48 -41.29 42.80 -52.17
C PHE A 48 -41.01 41.78 -51.06
N GLY A 49 -40.91 40.49 -51.39
CA GLY A 49 -40.59 39.44 -50.44
C GLY A 49 -40.74 38.03 -51.01
N PRO A 50 -40.45 36.98 -50.24
CA PRO A 50 -40.04 37.02 -48.82
C PRO A 50 -38.66 37.64 -48.61
N SER A 51 -38.42 38.20 -47.41
CA SER A 51 -37.09 38.60 -46.92
C SER A 51 -37.08 38.42 -45.38
N PRO A 52 -36.19 37.60 -44.80
CA PRO A 52 -35.14 36.81 -45.48
C PRO A 52 -35.70 35.79 -46.49
N ALA A 53 -35.04 35.64 -47.63
CA ALA A 53 -35.45 34.74 -48.72
C ALA A 53 -34.63 33.45 -48.74
N LEU A 54 -35.14 32.41 -49.41
CA LEU A 54 -34.36 31.21 -49.74
C LEU A 54 -33.73 31.37 -51.12
N ARG A 55 -32.45 31.05 -51.25
CA ARG A 55 -31.76 31.01 -52.55
C ARG A 55 -32.32 29.87 -53.40
N GLY A 56 -32.66 30.17 -54.66
CA GLY A 56 -33.43 29.27 -55.53
C GLY A 56 -34.95 29.38 -55.38
N GLY A 57 -35.45 30.13 -54.39
CA GLY A 57 -36.87 30.43 -54.22
C GLY A 57 -37.38 31.58 -55.11
N GLU A 58 -38.69 31.84 -55.08
CA GLU A 58 -39.28 32.98 -55.78
C GLU A 58 -39.19 34.27 -54.96
N LEU A 59 -38.72 35.35 -55.58
CA LEU A 59 -38.87 36.71 -55.08
C LEU A 59 -40.06 37.39 -55.76
N ARG A 60 -41.02 37.85 -54.96
CA ARG A 60 -42.26 38.49 -55.40
C ARG A 60 -42.16 40.00 -55.23
N PHE A 61 -42.65 40.75 -56.22
CA PHE A 61 -42.88 42.19 -56.12
C PHE A 61 -44.37 42.48 -56.33
N VAL A 62 -44.98 43.25 -55.42
CA VAL A 62 -46.40 43.62 -55.45
C VAL A 62 -46.53 45.13 -55.57
N GLY A 63 -47.41 45.59 -56.45
CA GLY A 63 -47.53 47.01 -56.75
C GLY A 63 -48.64 47.35 -57.75
N THR A 64 -48.50 48.48 -58.43
CA THR A 64 -49.40 48.92 -59.52
C THR A 64 -48.62 48.98 -60.83
N ASN A 65 -49.16 48.37 -61.89
CA ASN A 65 -48.56 48.24 -63.22
C ASN A 65 -47.14 47.61 -63.23
N VAL A 66 -46.86 46.70 -62.29
CA VAL A 66 -45.53 46.09 -62.13
C VAL A 66 -45.17 45.09 -63.23
N ASP A 67 -46.15 44.60 -64.01
CA ASP A 67 -45.93 43.85 -65.26
C ASP A 67 -45.11 44.61 -66.29
N ARG A 68 -45.02 45.94 -66.20
CA ARG A 68 -44.22 46.74 -67.11
C ARG A 68 -42.73 46.74 -66.77
N ALA A 69 -42.32 46.07 -65.70
CA ALA A 69 -40.92 45.87 -65.39
C ALA A 69 -40.20 45.12 -66.51
N THR A 70 -38.99 45.57 -66.86
CA THR A 70 -38.15 44.93 -67.88
C THR A 70 -37.22 43.89 -67.27
N ALA A 71 -36.80 44.08 -66.01
CA ALA A 71 -35.98 43.13 -65.28
C ALA A 71 -35.95 43.39 -63.77
N VAL A 72 -35.43 42.41 -63.03
CA VAL A 72 -35.05 42.53 -61.61
C VAL A 72 -33.54 42.41 -61.48
N VAL A 73 -32.90 43.37 -60.80
CA VAL A 73 -31.50 43.30 -60.41
C VAL A 73 -31.43 42.88 -58.95
N ILE A 74 -30.77 41.76 -58.70
CA ILE A 74 -30.39 41.29 -57.36
C ILE A 74 -28.86 41.39 -57.26
N PRO A 75 -28.28 41.85 -56.14
CA PRO A 75 -26.83 41.91 -55.99
C PRO A 75 -26.17 40.53 -56.25
N GLY A 76 -24.96 40.52 -56.81
CA GLY A 76 -24.18 39.29 -57.03
C GLY A 76 -24.64 38.38 -58.18
N VAL A 77 -25.68 38.75 -58.94
CA VAL A 77 -26.18 37.96 -60.08
C VAL A 77 -26.41 38.83 -61.32
N PRO A 78 -26.38 38.25 -62.55
CA PRO A 78 -26.83 38.94 -63.75
C PRO A 78 -28.28 39.41 -63.62
N GLU A 79 -28.62 40.47 -64.37
CA GLU A 79 -29.96 41.02 -64.42
C GLU A 79 -30.99 39.97 -64.88
N ILE A 80 -32.07 39.82 -64.11
CA ILE A 80 -33.07 38.79 -64.32
C ILE A 80 -34.19 39.34 -65.19
N THR A 81 -34.19 38.97 -66.47
CA THR A 81 -35.23 39.35 -67.44
C THR A 81 -36.34 38.31 -67.55
N GLU A 82 -36.14 37.12 -66.97
CA GLU A 82 -37.10 36.02 -66.97
C GLU A 82 -37.98 36.08 -65.72
N PHE A 83 -39.30 36.17 -65.93
CA PHE A 83 -40.29 36.27 -64.87
C PHE A 83 -41.09 34.98 -64.80
N THR A 84 -41.15 34.34 -63.64
CA THR A 84 -42.01 33.16 -63.41
C THR A 84 -43.48 33.54 -63.36
N LYS A 85 -43.77 34.79 -62.98
CA LYS A 85 -45.09 35.40 -63.03
C LYS A 85 -44.98 36.88 -63.40
N LYS A 86 -45.86 37.38 -64.27
CA LYS A 86 -45.86 38.77 -64.72
C LYS A 86 -47.26 39.32 -64.97
N GLU A 87 -47.82 39.99 -63.96
CA GLU A 87 -49.18 40.54 -63.94
C GLU A 87 -49.16 42.00 -63.43
N LYS A 88 -50.23 42.76 -63.73
CA LYS A 88 -50.30 44.20 -63.41
C LYS A 88 -50.04 44.51 -61.94
N THR A 89 -50.42 43.62 -61.04
CA THR A 89 -50.28 43.82 -59.59
C THR A 89 -49.15 43.01 -58.97
N GLU A 90 -48.53 42.09 -59.72
CA GLU A 90 -47.58 41.14 -59.20
C GLU A 90 -46.61 40.63 -60.26
N ILE A 91 -45.32 40.63 -59.94
CA ILE A 91 -44.31 39.87 -60.70
C ILE A 91 -43.50 38.96 -59.76
N ARG A 92 -42.93 37.89 -60.31
CA ARG A 92 -42.06 36.95 -59.61
C ARG A 92 -40.84 36.59 -60.45
N VAL A 93 -39.71 36.40 -59.78
CA VAL A 93 -38.45 35.94 -60.36
C VAL A 93 -37.83 34.86 -59.46
N ILE A 94 -37.07 33.92 -60.03
CA ILE A 94 -36.26 33.00 -59.23
C ILE A 94 -35.00 33.71 -58.75
N ILE A 95 -34.70 33.60 -57.46
CA ILE A 95 -33.47 34.10 -56.87
C ILE A 95 -32.32 33.17 -57.28
N PRO A 96 -31.33 33.61 -58.06
CA PRO A 96 -30.22 32.74 -58.42
C PRO A 96 -29.35 32.43 -57.20
N GLN A 97 -28.70 31.26 -57.22
CA GLN A 97 -28.00 30.75 -56.04
C GLN A 97 -26.85 31.64 -55.55
N THR A 98 -26.21 32.40 -56.46
CA THR A 98 -25.08 33.29 -56.15
C THR A 98 -25.51 34.71 -55.73
N ALA A 99 -26.80 34.96 -55.48
CA ALA A 99 -27.29 36.26 -55.06
C ALA A 99 -26.55 36.77 -53.81
N GLN A 100 -26.46 38.08 -53.60
CA GLN A 100 -25.86 38.67 -52.42
C GLN A 100 -26.88 39.53 -51.70
N GLU A 101 -26.70 39.70 -50.40
CA GLU A 101 -27.56 40.60 -49.63
C GLU A 101 -27.45 42.03 -50.17
N GLY A 102 -28.56 42.76 -50.13
CA GLY A 102 -28.58 44.16 -50.51
C GLY A 102 -29.87 44.59 -51.20
N TYR A 103 -29.85 45.80 -51.75
CA TYR A 103 -31.04 46.37 -52.38
C TYR A 103 -31.33 45.72 -53.73
N VAL A 104 -32.56 45.23 -53.88
CA VAL A 104 -33.09 44.80 -55.18
C VAL A 104 -33.54 46.01 -55.99
N ILE A 105 -33.42 45.95 -57.31
CA ILE A 105 -33.83 47.04 -58.20
C ILE A 105 -34.78 46.49 -59.25
N LEU A 106 -35.94 47.12 -59.39
CA LEU A 106 -36.88 46.84 -60.46
C LEU A 106 -36.64 47.80 -61.62
N ARG A 107 -36.14 47.27 -62.75
CA ARG A 107 -35.94 48.05 -63.98
C ARG A 107 -37.29 48.31 -64.64
N THR A 108 -37.58 49.58 -64.93
CA THR A 108 -38.82 49.94 -65.64
C THR A 108 -38.53 50.95 -66.76
N PRO A 109 -39.41 51.05 -67.77
CA PRO A 109 -39.29 52.07 -68.82
C PRO A 109 -39.37 53.52 -68.32
N GLN A 110 -39.82 53.73 -67.07
CA GLN A 110 -40.00 55.04 -66.44
C GLN A 110 -38.87 55.38 -65.44
N GLY A 111 -37.85 54.52 -65.33
CA GLY A 111 -36.76 54.62 -64.36
C GLY A 111 -36.70 53.42 -63.42
N ASP A 112 -35.60 53.33 -62.66
CA ASP A 112 -35.40 52.26 -61.69
C ASP A 112 -36.20 52.49 -60.41
N ILE A 113 -36.77 51.41 -59.87
CA ILE A 113 -37.44 51.44 -58.57
C ILE A 113 -36.64 50.58 -57.60
N THR A 114 -36.07 51.19 -56.57
CA THR A 114 -35.35 50.51 -55.49
C THR A 114 -36.22 50.52 -54.22
N PRO A 115 -36.70 49.36 -53.74
CA PRO A 115 -37.36 49.26 -52.45
C PRO A 115 -36.47 49.71 -51.30
N LYS A 116 -37.08 50.16 -50.20
CA LYS A 116 -36.36 50.74 -49.04
C LYS A 116 -35.70 49.71 -48.11
N THR A 117 -36.05 48.44 -48.22
CA THR A 117 -35.49 47.34 -47.42
C THR A 117 -34.54 46.49 -48.27
N MET A 118 -33.49 45.95 -47.64
CA MET A 118 -32.57 45.02 -48.29
C MET A 118 -33.19 43.62 -48.36
N LEU A 119 -32.84 42.89 -49.42
CA LEU A 119 -33.01 41.46 -49.48
C LEU A 119 -31.92 40.82 -48.60
N THR A 120 -32.34 40.03 -47.62
CA THR A 120 -31.48 39.16 -46.81
C THR A 120 -31.80 37.69 -47.10
N PHE A 121 -30.94 36.76 -46.69
CA PHE A 121 -31.16 35.33 -46.92
C PHE A 121 -31.36 34.53 -45.62
N SER A 122 -32.22 33.53 -45.68
CA SER A 122 -32.37 32.49 -44.66
C SER A 122 -31.65 31.25 -45.19
N GLU A 123 -30.66 30.76 -44.45
CA GLU A 123 -29.82 29.63 -44.86
C GLU A 123 -29.95 28.48 -43.83
N PRO A 124 -31.12 27.83 -43.75
CA PRO A 124 -31.34 26.75 -42.78
C PRO A 124 -30.53 25.53 -43.18
N ILE A 125 -29.57 25.15 -42.34
CA ILE A 125 -28.81 23.90 -42.49
C ILE A 125 -29.76 22.73 -42.22
N VAL A 126 -29.83 21.79 -43.16
CA VAL A 126 -30.69 20.61 -43.05
C VAL A 126 -29.88 19.37 -43.39
N ILE A 127 -30.04 18.32 -42.58
CA ILE A 127 -29.61 16.95 -42.92
C ILE A 127 -30.84 16.22 -43.47
N GLU A 128 -30.75 15.70 -44.69
CA GLU A 128 -31.79 14.87 -45.31
C GLU A 128 -31.46 13.39 -45.21
N SER A 129 -30.21 13.01 -45.43
CA SER A 129 -29.76 11.63 -45.31
C SER A 129 -28.29 11.55 -44.94
N ILE A 130 -27.90 10.38 -44.44
CA ILE A 130 -26.50 10.00 -44.16
C ILE A 130 -26.23 8.63 -44.76
N THR A 131 -24.96 8.23 -44.89
CA THR A 131 -24.61 6.84 -45.20
C THR A 131 -25.23 5.90 -44.16
N THR A 132 -26.17 5.06 -44.61
CA THR A 132 -26.88 4.07 -43.77
C THR A 132 -26.34 2.65 -43.90
N THR A 133 -25.48 2.40 -44.89
CA THR A 133 -24.75 1.14 -44.98
C THR A 133 -23.66 1.11 -43.92
N LYS A 134 -23.45 -0.06 -43.31
CA LYS A 134 -22.36 -0.25 -42.34
C LYS A 134 -21.01 0.08 -42.99
N VAL A 135 -20.28 1.03 -42.40
CA VAL A 135 -18.98 1.51 -42.90
C VAL A 135 -17.87 1.28 -41.88
N LYS A 136 -16.65 1.04 -42.36
CA LYS A 136 -15.46 0.88 -41.54
C LYS A 136 -14.68 2.19 -41.46
N SER A 137 -13.82 2.31 -40.44
CA SER A 137 -12.80 3.37 -40.38
C SER A 137 -12.06 3.50 -41.72
N GLY A 138 -11.91 4.74 -42.22
CA GLY A 138 -11.29 5.05 -43.50
C GLY A 138 -12.20 4.97 -44.73
N ASP A 139 -13.42 4.43 -44.61
CA ASP A 139 -14.43 4.49 -45.66
C ASP A 139 -14.99 5.92 -45.81
N ASP A 140 -15.62 6.18 -46.96
CA ASP A 140 -16.33 7.43 -47.20
C ASP A 140 -17.69 7.41 -46.48
N PHE A 141 -17.96 8.44 -45.70
CA PHE A 141 -19.23 8.71 -45.04
C PHE A 141 -19.83 9.99 -45.62
N GLU A 142 -21.05 9.87 -46.14
CA GLU A 142 -21.74 10.92 -46.86
C GLU A 142 -22.87 11.49 -46.00
N VAL A 143 -23.02 12.81 -46.04
CA VAL A 143 -24.17 13.55 -45.50
C VAL A 143 -24.77 14.35 -46.64
N THR A 144 -26.07 14.18 -46.91
CA THR A 144 -26.82 14.97 -47.90
C THR A 144 -27.84 15.86 -47.23
N GLY A 145 -28.15 17.00 -47.86
CA GLY A 145 -29.14 17.94 -47.35
C GLY A 145 -29.11 19.27 -48.07
N ASP A 146 -29.29 20.37 -47.32
CA ASP A 146 -29.23 21.73 -47.87
C ASP A 146 -28.36 22.65 -47.00
N TYR A 147 -27.74 23.65 -47.63
CA TYR A 147 -26.80 24.60 -47.04
C TYR A 147 -25.58 23.95 -46.34
N LEU A 148 -25.21 22.72 -46.74
CA LEU A 148 -24.08 21.99 -46.19
C LEU A 148 -22.71 22.61 -46.51
N ASN A 149 -22.65 23.54 -47.48
CA ASN A 149 -21.44 24.32 -47.76
C ASN A 149 -21.05 25.30 -46.64
N LEU A 150 -21.93 25.49 -45.64
CA LEU A 150 -21.68 26.34 -44.48
C LEU A 150 -21.05 25.56 -43.30
N ILE A 151 -20.90 24.25 -43.43
CA ILE A 151 -20.41 23.38 -42.35
C ILE A 151 -18.90 23.41 -42.26
N ALA A 152 -18.38 23.55 -41.04
CA ALA A 152 -16.96 23.53 -40.74
C ALA A 152 -16.52 22.20 -40.09
N LYS A 153 -17.42 21.40 -39.51
CA LYS A 153 -17.08 20.11 -38.91
C LYS A 153 -18.24 19.10 -38.91
N VAL A 154 -17.90 17.83 -39.02
CA VAL A 154 -18.78 16.67 -38.78
C VAL A 154 -18.30 15.97 -37.52
N VAL A 155 -19.20 15.69 -36.58
CA VAL A 155 -18.88 15.13 -35.28
C VAL A 155 -19.65 13.82 -35.11
N PHE A 156 -18.91 12.73 -35.00
CA PHE A 156 -19.44 11.42 -34.62
C PHE A 156 -19.60 11.33 -33.09
N GLN A 157 -20.26 10.28 -32.64
CA GLN A 157 -20.41 9.94 -31.21
C GLN A 157 -19.09 10.04 -30.43
N GLU A 158 -19.18 10.32 -29.13
CA GLU A 158 -18.04 10.56 -28.24
C GLU A 158 -17.15 11.74 -28.67
N ASN A 159 -17.74 12.74 -29.34
CA ASN A 159 -17.08 13.96 -29.79
C ASN A 159 -15.88 13.69 -30.73
N VAL A 160 -16.03 12.71 -31.63
CA VAL A 160 -15.01 12.39 -32.62
C VAL A 160 -15.21 13.30 -33.83
N VAL A 161 -14.36 14.33 -33.92
CA VAL A 161 -14.52 15.43 -34.88
C VAL A 161 -13.72 15.17 -36.17
N VAL A 162 -14.35 15.46 -37.31
CA VAL A 162 -13.72 15.68 -38.60
C VAL A 162 -13.89 17.15 -38.95
N GLU A 163 -12.78 17.86 -39.07
CA GLU A 163 -12.76 19.27 -39.46
C GLU A 163 -12.90 19.41 -40.98
N SER A 164 -13.41 20.55 -41.44
CA SER A 164 -13.64 20.84 -42.87
C SER A 164 -12.37 20.76 -43.72
N THR A 165 -11.21 21.01 -43.12
CA THR A 165 -9.91 20.81 -43.76
C THR A 165 -9.62 19.36 -44.13
N ASP A 166 -10.28 18.42 -43.46
CA ASP A 166 -10.15 16.97 -43.65
C ASP A 166 -11.36 16.38 -44.41
N PHE A 167 -12.28 17.21 -44.90
CA PHE A 167 -13.38 16.74 -45.75
C PHE A 167 -12.84 16.24 -47.09
N VAL A 168 -13.37 15.11 -47.55
CA VAL A 168 -13.07 14.56 -48.88
C VAL A 168 -13.67 15.46 -49.95
N SER A 169 -14.91 15.91 -49.74
CA SER A 169 -15.55 16.91 -50.59
C SER A 169 -16.69 17.62 -49.85
N GLN A 170 -16.99 18.83 -50.28
CA GLN A 170 -18.09 19.62 -49.74
C GLN A 170 -18.75 20.44 -50.85
N SER A 171 -20.07 20.48 -50.79
CA SER A 171 -20.95 21.27 -51.65
C SER A 171 -22.15 21.71 -50.83
N ARG A 172 -23.06 22.47 -51.44
CA ARG A 172 -24.30 22.88 -50.77
C ARG A 172 -25.18 21.70 -50.34
N GLU A 173 -25.22 20.65 -51.15
CA GLU A 173 -26.17 19.54 -50.94
C GLU A 173 -25.51 18.28 -50.37
N ARG A 174 -24.19 18.29 -50.23
CA ARG A 174 -23.41 17.09 -49.90
C ARG A 174 -22.10 17.41 -49.20
N ILE A 175 -21.79 16.66 -48.14
CA ILE A 175 -20.48 16.54 -47.50
C ILE A 175 -20.04 15.07 -47.57
N VAL A 176 -18.77 14.82 -47.87
CA VAL A 176 -18.15 13.50 -47.75
C VAL A 176 -16.95 13.60 -46.83
N VAL A 177 -16.89 12.75 -45.80
CA VAL A 177 -15.77 12.64 -44.85
C VAL A 177 -15.23 11.23 -44.81
N LYS A 178 -13.99 11.05 -44.34
CA LYS A 178 -13.49 9.73 -43.94
C LYS A 178 -13.97 9.38 -42.55
N VAL A 179 -14.47 8.16 -42.34
CA VAL A 179 -14.84 7.66 -41.01
C VAL A 179 -13.58 7.63 -40.11
N PRO A 180 -13.55 8.36 -38.99
CA PRO A 180 -12.41 8.32 -38.08
C PRO A 180 -12.24 6.97 -37.38
N LEU A 181 -11.00 6.60 -37.05
CA LEU A 181 -10.70 5.34 -36.35
C LEU A 181 -11.41 5.18 -35.00
N LYS A 182 -11.67 6.31 -34.32
CA LYS A 182 -12.35 6.33 -33.02
C LYS A 182 -13.87 6.46 -33.11
N ALA A 183 -14.44 6.54 -34.32
CA ALA A 183 -15.88 6.73 -34.50
C ALA A 183 -16.67 5.54 -33.96
N ARG A 184 -17.87 5.84 -33.46
CA ARG A 184 -18.86 4.85 -33.01
C ARG A 184 -20.16 5.01 -33.77
N SER A 185 -20.93 3.93 -33.82
CA SER A 185 -22.30 3.95 -34.31
C SER A 185 -23.16 4.91 -33.47
N GLY A 186 -24.04 5.64 -34.13
CA GLY A 186 -24.99 6.54 -33.49
C GLY A 186 -25.29 7.81 -34.27
N GLU A 187 -26.02 8.72 -33.65
CA GLU A 187 -26.34 10.05 -34.20
C GLU A 187 -25.06 10.84 -34.47
N ILE A 188 -25.06 11.64 -35.55
CA ILE A 188 -24.00 12.58 -35.87
C ILE A 188 -24.47 14.03 -35.74
N MET A 189 -23.53 14.94 -35.57
CA MET A 189 -23.76 16.37 -35.55
C MET A 189 -22.91 17.07 -36.61
N ILE A 190 -23.47 18.05 -37.30
CA ILE A 190 -22.71 18.98 -38.14
C ILE A 190 -22.76 20.39 -37.54
N ALA A 191 -21.67 21.15 -37.68
CA ALA A 191 -21.62 22.51 -37.16
C ALA A 191 -20.86 23.47 -38.09
N ASN A 192 -21.25 24.74 -38.09
CA ASN A 192 -20.65 25.80 -38.92
C ASN A 192 -19.34 26.40 -38.39
N GLY A 193 -18.88 26.00 -37.19
CA GLY A 193 -17.57 26.39 -36.66
C GLY A 193 -17.44 27.84 -36.17
N GLU A 194 -18.55 28.57 -36.04
CA GLU A 194 -18.58 29.94 -35.49
C GLU A 194 -18.42 29.95 -33.95
N GLU A 195 -18.12 31.13 -33.37
CA GLU A 195 -17.97 31.31 -31.90
C GLU A 195 -19.23 30.86 -31.14
N ILE A 196 -20.41 31.13 -31.72
CA ILE A 196 -21.68 30.55 -31.31
C ILE A 196 -22.12 29.63 -32.45
N PRO A 197 -21.81 28.33 -32.38
CA PRO A 197 -22.02 27.44 -33.50
C PRO A 197 -23.51 27.14 -33.70
N ILE A 198 -23.92 27.03 -34.97
CA ILE A 198 -25.16 26.39 -35.34
C ILE A 198 -24.88 24.89 -35.40
N GLU A 199 -25.51 24.12 -34.53
CA GLU A 199 -25.39 22.67 -34.44
C GLU A 199 -26.65 22.01 -34.97
N VAL A 200 -26.50 21.10 -35.93
CA VAL A 200 -27.59 20.34 -36.52
C VAL A 200 -27.31 18.85 -36.32
N TYR A 201 -28.24 18.17 -35.68
CA TYR A 201 -28.16 16.74 -35.37
C TYR A 201 -28.93 15.92 -36.42
N SER A 202 -28.45 14.72 -36.71
CA SER A 202 -29.08 13.83 -37.69
C SER A 202 -30.37 13.18 -37.19
N GLY A 203 -30.67 13.25 -35.88
CA GLY A 203 -31.90 12.73 -35.29
C GLY A 203 -31.97 11.20 -35.38
N ASP A 204 -33.08 10.69 -35.92
CA ASP A 204 -33.32 9.25 -36.10
C ASP A 204 -32.34 8.59 -37.10
N LEU A 205 -31.61 9.38 -37.89
CA LEU A 205 -30.56 8.88 -38.76
C LEU A 205 -29.30 8.55 -37.94
N GLN A 206 -28.92 7.27 -37.92
CA GLN A 206 -27.78 6.76 -37.15
C GLN A 206 -26.68 6.27 -38.09
N ALA A 207 -25.44 6.69 -37.85
CA ALA A 207 -24.27 6.08 -38.48
C ALA A 207 -24.10 4.65 -37.96
N ASP A 208 -23.85 3.70 -38.87
CA ASP A 208 -23.56 2.30 -38.53
C ASP A 208 -22.08 2.02 -38.83
N ILE A 209 -21.28 1.87 -37.78
CA ILE A 209 -19.82 1.72 -37.85
C ILE A 209 -19.43 0.27 -37.56
N VAL A 210 -18.50 -0.27 -38.33
CA VAL A 210 -17.91 -1.60 -38.11
C VAL A 210 -17.19 -1.65 -36.77
N GLU A 211 -17.47 -2.71 -36.02
CA GLU A 211 -16.83 -3.03 -34.75
C GLU A 211 -16.18 -4.42 -34.87
N PRO A 212 -15.09 -4.70 -34.14
CA PRO A 212 -14.49 -6.02 -34.13
C PRO A 212 -15.45 -7.06 -33.55
N ALA A 213 -15.28 -8.31 -33.93
CA ALA A 213 -16.05 -9.41 -33.34
C ALA A 213 -15.15 -10.62 -33.09
N ILE A 214 -15.30 -11.24 -31.91
CA ILE A 214 -14.59 -12.46 -31.54
C ILE A 214 -15.44 -13.66 -31.94
N VAL A 215 -14.82 -14.62 -32.63
CA VAL A 215 -15.43 -15.93 -32.96
C VAL A 215 -14.92 -17.01 -32.00
N SER A 216 -13.62 -17.04 -31.70
CA SER A 216 -13.05 -18.03 -30.79
C SER A 216 -11.72 -17.60 -30.19
N VAL A 217 -11.36 -18.24 -29.08
CA VAL A 217 -10.05 -18.12 -28.42
C VAL A 217 -9.46 -19.52 -28.30
N ALA A 218 -8.23 -19.72 -28.79
CA ALA A 218 -7.57 -21.02 -28.79
C ALA A 218 -6.07 -20.91 -28.40
N PRO A 219 -5.53 -21.84 -27.60
CA PRO A 219 -6.26 -22.90 -26.90
C PRO A 219 -7.18 -22.33 -25.81
N SER A 220 -8.29 -23.02 -25.51
CA SER A 220 -9.20 -22.64 -24.40
C SER A 220 -8.58 -22.89 -23.02
N THR A 221 -7.49 -23.67 -22.97
CA THR A 221 -6.70 -23.92 -21.75
C THR A 221 -5.23 -23.70 -22.07
N VAL A 222 -4.61 -22.71 -21.40
CA VAL A 222 -3.26 -22.22 -21.74
C VAL A 222 -2.40 -22.11 -20.49
N LYS A 223 -1.09 -22.31 -20.65
CA LYS A 223 -0.12 -22.00 -19.60
C LYS A 223 0.12 -20.48 -19.59
N ALA A 224 0.14 -19.85 -18.43
CA ALA A 224 0.49 -18.44 -18.31
C ALA A 224 1.85 -18.16 -18.98
N GLY A 225 1.99 -17.01 -19.64
CA GLY A 225 3.17 -16.68 -20.45
C GLY A 225 3.23 -17.35 -21.83
N SER A 226 2.27 -18.20 -22.19
CA SER A 226 2.15 -18.75 -23.55
C SER A 226 1.17 -17.95 -24.41
N ASP A 227 1.36 -18.03 -25.72
CA ASP A 227 0.50 -17.36 -26.68
C ASP A 227 -0.86 -18.05 -26.84
N ILE A 228 -1.89 -17.22 -26.99
CA ILE A 228 -3.20 -17.62 -27.50
C ILE A 228 -3.44 -16.97 -28.86
N THR A 229 -4.34 -17.57 -29.64
CA THR A 229 -4.88 -17.02 -30.87
C THR A 229 -6.35 -16.71 -30.68
N ILE A 230 -6.72 -15.45 -30.87
CA ILE A 230 -8.09 -14.98 -30.93
C ILE A 230 -8.46 -14.92 -32.42
N THR A 231 -9.54 -15.58 -32.82
CA THR A 231 -10.04 -15.59 -34.21
C THR A 231 -11.33 -14.78 -34.29
N GLY A 232 -11.51 -14.01 -35.35
CA GLY A 232 -12.65 -13.11 -35.51
C GLY A 232 -12.60 -12.28 -36.78
N VAL A 233 -13.09 -11.05 -36.72
CA VAL A 233 -13.10 -10.09 -37.82
C VAL A 233 -12.77 -8.68 -37.34
N ASP A 234 -12.25 -7.86 -38.26
CA ASP A 234 -11.98 -6.43 -38.08
C ASP A 234 -11.01 -6.10 -36.94
N PHE A 235 -10.01 -6.97 -36.73
CA PHE A 235 -9.03 -6.82 -35.64
C PHE A 235 -7.99 -5.71 -35.82
N ASP A 236 -7.93 -5.08 -36.99
CA ASP A 236 -7.22 -3.80 -37.17
C ASP A 236 -7.83 -2.65 -36.36
N LEU A 237 -9.06 -2.80 -35.87
CA LEU A 237 -9.74 -1.81 -35.03
C LEU A 237 -9.45 -1.98 -33.53
N VAL A 238 -8.73 -3.02 -33.13
CA VAL A 238 -8.45 -3.35 -31.72
C VAL A 238 -7.28 -2.53 -31.20
N GLU A 239 -7.45 -1.90 -30.04
CA GLU A 239 -6.41 -1.15 -29.34
C GLU A 239 -5.71 -2.02 -28.28
N LYS A 240 -6.46 -2.84 -27.54
CA LYS A 240 -5.94 -3.64 -26.44
C LYS A 240 -6.76 -4.90 -26.18
N VAL A 241 -6.11 -5.89 -25.57
CA VAL A 241 -6.69 -7.14 -25.09
C VAL A 241 -6.70 -7.11 -23.56
N VAL A 242 -7.79 -7.55 -22.95
CA VAL A 242 -7.94 -7.64 -21.49
C VAL A 242 -8.25 -9.08 -21.10
N PHE A 243 -7.45 -9.64 -20.22
CA PHE A 243 -7.59 -10.98 -19.66
C PHE A 243 -8.23 -10.93 -18.26
N GLY A 244 -8.64 -12.09 -17.75
CA GLY A 244 -9.17 -12.24 -16.38
C GLY A 244 -8.24 -11.63 -15.33
N GLY A 245 -8.82 -11.01 -14.31
CA GLY A 245 -8.06 -10.20 -13.33
C GLY A 245 -7.65 -8.82 -13.85
N GLU A 246 -8.37 -8.30 -14.86
CA GLU A 246 -8.16 -6.97 -15.47
C GLU A 246 -6.74 -6.77 -16.05
N LYS A 247 -6.13 -7.84 -16.56
CA LYS A 247 -4.77 -7.76 -17.11
C LYS A 247 -4.81 -7.25 -18.54
N ILE A 248 -4.32 -6.03 -18.74
CA ILE A 248 -4.34 -5.33 -20.02
C ILE A 248 -3.05 -5.60 -20.80
N VAL A 249 -3.19 -5.96 -22.07
CA VAL A 249 -2.09 -6.15 -23.02
C VAL A 249 -2.32 -5.28 -24.25
N THR A 250 -1.35 -4.42 -24.55
CA THR A 250 -1.34 -3.54 -25.74
C THR A 250 -0.40 -4.03 -26.85
N GLU A 251 0.44 -5.03 -26.56
CA GLU A 251 1.36 -5.62 -27.51
C GLU A 251 0.83 -6.98 -27.99
N PHE A 252 0.42 -7.05 -29.25
CA PHE A 252 -0.07 -8.26 -29.90
C PHE A 252 0.13 -8.16 -31.41
N THR A 253 0.06 -9.29 -32.10
CA THR A 253 0.18 -9.35 -33.57
C THR A 253 -1.18 -9.58 -34.20
N VAL A 254 -1.58 -8.71 -35.13
CA VAL A 254 -2.76 -8.92 -35.98
C VAL A 254 -2.33 -9.54 -37.30
N SER A 255 -3.06 -10.56 -37.78
CA SER A 255 -2.81 -11.19 -39.08
C SER A 255 -2.96 -10.20 -40.25
N GLU A 256 -2.43 -10.58 -41.42
CA GLU A 256 -2.59 -9.76 -42.64
C GLU A 256 -4.07 -9.60 -43.04
N ASP A 257 -4.86 -10.67 -42.92
CA ASP A 257 -6.29 -10.70 -43.27
C ASP A 257 -7.23 -10.11 -42.19
N LYS A 258 -6.67 -9.63 -41.07
CA LYS A 258 -7.37 -8.98 -39.94
C LYS A 258 -8.38 -9.88 -39.23
N LYS A 259 -8.17 -11.21 -39.31
CA LYS A 259 -9.05 -12.22 -38.71
C LYS A 259 -8.43 -12.97 -37.53
N SER A 260 -7.16 -12.75 -37.22
CA SER A 260 -6.58 -13.28 -35.99
C SER A 260 -5.69 -12.31 -35.24
N ILE A 261 -5.72 -12.41 -33.91
CA ILE A 261 -4.78 -11.78 -32.99
C ILE A 261 -3.99 -12.90 -32.31
N THR A 262 -2.67 -12.80 -32.34
CA THR A 262 -1.77 -13.61 -31.48
C THR A 262 -1.27 -12.73 -30.35
N VAL A 263 -1.51 -13.15 -29.12
CA VAL A 263 -1.18 -12.39 -27.91
C VAL A 263 -0.69 -13.32 -26.80
N THR A 264 0.34 -12.90 -26.08
CA THR A 264 0.88 -13.64 -24.95
C THR A 264 -0.01 -13.48 -23.72
N THR A 265 -0.40 -14.58 -23.10
CA THR A 265 -1.19 -14.57 -21.87
C THR A 265 -0.34 -14.04 -20.72
N PRO A 266 -0.76 -12.97 -19.99
CA PRO A 266 -0.01 -12.46 -18.85
C PRO A 266 0.26 -13.53 -17.79
N ALA A 267 1.41 -13.45 -17.10
CA ALA A 267 1.83 -14.43 -16.10
C ALA A 267 0.85 -14.51 -14.91
N ASP A 268 0.22 -13.40 -14.56
CA ASP A 268 -0.72 -13.22 -13.45
C ASP A 268 -2.18 -13.08 -13.92
N ALA A 269 -2.48 -13.45 -15.17
CA ALA A 269 -3.86 -13.51 -15.66
C ALA A 269 -4.66 -14.60 -14.90
N GLN A 270 -5.94 -14.32 -14.68
CA GLN A 270 -6.88 -15.25 -14.05
C GLN A 270 -7.76 -15.95 -15.09
N ASP A 271 -8.44 -17.02 -14.69
CA ASP A 271 -9.48 -17.66 -15.50
C ASP A 271 -10.59 -16.63 -15.81
N GLY A 272 -11.07 -16.60 -17.05
CA GLY A 272 -12.11 -15.67 -17.47
C GLY A 272 -12.18 -15.45 -18.98
N PRO A 273 -13.22 -14.77 -19.49
CA PRO A 273 -13.30 -14.41 -20.89
C PRO A 273 -12.20 -13.43 -21.28
N VAL A 274 -11.84 -13.43 -22.57
CA VAL A 274 -10.94 -12.45 -23.16
C VAL A 274 -11.77 -11.33 -23.74
N MET A 275 -11.42 -10.09 -23.41
CA MET A 275 -12.08 -8.90 -23.92
C MET A 275 -11.15 -8.14 -24.87
N LEU A 276 -11.67 -7.72 -26.01
CA LEU A 276 -11.02 -6.77 -26.90
C LEU A 276 -11.63 -5.40 -26.68
N VAL A 277 -10.79 -4.37 -26.63
CA VAL A 277 -11.24 -2.97 -26.63
C VAL A 277 -10.78 -2.33 -27.93
N ALA A 278 -11.74 -1.84 -28.71
CA ALA A 278 -11.48 -1.14 -29.96
C ALA A 278 -10.91 0.28 -29.71
N TYR A 279 -10.30 0.90 -30.72
CA TYR A 279 -9.90 2.33 -30.66
C TYR A 279 -11.08 3.29 -30.47
N SER A 280 -12.28 2.87 -30.88
CA SER A 280 -13.52 3.57 -30.56
C SER A 280 -13.86 3.48 -29.07
N GLY A 281 -13.28 2.52 -28.34
CA GLY A 281 -13.53 2.20 -26.94
C GLY A 281 -14.71 1.24 -26.73
N VAL A 282 -15.22 0.61 -27.79
CA VAL A 282 -16.21 -0.46 -27.70
C VAL A 282 -15.53 -1.73 -27.17
N GLU A 283 -16.21 -2.41 -26.24
CA GLU A 283 -15.75 -3.63 -25.61
C GLU A 283 -16.43 -4.85 -26.22
N VAL A 284 -15.65 -5.85 -26.59
CA VAL A 284 -16.12 -7.10 -27.21
C VAL A 284 -15.57 -8.27 -26.41
N ILE A 285 -16.46 -9.10 -25.86
CA ILE A 285 -16.10 -10.16 -24.91
C ILE A 285 -16.26 -11.51 -25.60
N SER A 286 -15.30 -12.42 -25.40
CA SER A 286 -15.38 -13.78 -25.92
C SER A 286 -16.50 -14.58 -25.24
N GLU A 287 -17.23 -15.40 -26.00
CA GLU A 287 -18.29 -16.25 -25.42
C GLU A 287 -17.75 -17.28 -24.43
N ALA A 288 -16.62 -17.91 -24.77
CA ALA A 288 -15.95 -18.88 -23.91
C ALA A 288 -14.90 -18.20 -23.01
N SER A 289 -14.76 -18.70 -21.79
CA SER A 289 -13.68 -18.30 -20.88
C SER A 289 -12.38 -19.02 -21.23
N LEU A 290 -11.27 -18.28 -21.17
CA LEU A 290 -9.92 -18.83 -21.15
C LEU A 290 -9.65 -19.42 -19.75
N THR A 291 -9.07 -20.62 -19.71
CA THR A 291 -8.65 -21.28 -18.47
C THR A 291 -7.14 -21.37 -18.40
N LEU A 292 -6.55 -20.96 -17.28
CA LEU A 292 -5.12 -21.07 -17.02
C LEU A 292 -4.82 -22.48 -16.49
N LYS A 293 -3.76 -23.09 -17.02
CA LYS A 293 -3.28 -24.40 -16.57
C LYS A 293 -2.86 -24.35 -15.10
N MET A 294 -3.10 -25.45 -14.42
CA MET A 294 -2.59 -25.71 -13.08
C MET A 294 -1.33 -26.56 -13.15
N PRO A 295 -0.37 -26.38 -12.23
CA PRO A 295 0.69 -27.37 -12.03
C PRO A 295 0.09 -28.74 -11.73
N VAL A 296 0.79 -29.79 -12.16
CA VAL A 296 0.57 -31.15 -11.65
C VAL A 296 1.78 -31.47 -10.80
N ALA A 297 1.55 -31.86 -9.54
CA ALA A 297 2.60 -32.06 -8.57
C ALA A 297 2.50 -33.42 -7.87
N THR A 298 3.64 -34.01 -7.51
CA THR A 298 3.73 -35.26 -6.75
C THR A 298 4.95 -35.23 -5.84
N ILE A 299 4.75 -35.62 -4.58
CA ILE A 299 5.82 -35.71 -3.56
C ILE A 299 6.67 -36.95 -3.85
N GLU A 300 7.98 -36.78 -4.05
CA GLU A 300 8.91 -37.88 -4.29
C GLU A 300 9.18 -38.67 -2.99
N ASN A 301 9.60 -37.98 -1.92
CA ASN A 301 9.82 -38.57 -0.59
C ASN A 301 8.74 -38.14 0.39
N LYS A 302 7.81 -39.05 0.69
CA LYS A 302 6.66 -38.79 1.56
C LYS A 302 6.96 -38.77 3.06
N LYS A 303 8.13 -39.24 3.49
CA LYS A 303 8.56 -39.21 4.89
C LYS A 303 9.82 -38.36 5.00
N VAL A 304 9.77 -37.30 5.80
CA VAL A 304 10.82 -36.27 5.89
C VAL A 304 10.94 -35.72 7.31
N LYS A 305 12.12 -35.23 7.70
CA LYS A 305 12.30 -34.50 8.96
C LYS A 305 11.76 -33.09 8.82
N ASN A 306 11.24 -32.51 9.91
CA ASN A 306 10.95 -31.08 9.93
C ASN A 306 12.26 -30.27 9.76
N GLY A 307 12.21 -29.14 9.04
CA GLY A 307 13.38 -28.34 8.69
C GLY A 307 14.11 -28.80 7.42
N GLU A 308 13.88 -30.03 6.97
CA GLU A 308 14.50 -30.57 5.75
C GLU A 308 13.70 -30.27 4.49
N THR A 309 14.32 -30.50 3.33
CA THR A 309 13.66 -30.28 2.03
C THR A 309 12.99 -31.54 1.49
N VAL A 310 11.82 -31.36 0.89
CA VAL A 310 11.13 -32.37 0.11
C VAL A 310 11.14 -32.01 -1.38
N THR A 311 11.35 -33.01 -2.23
CA THR A 311 11.34 -32.81 -3.68
C THR A 311 9.96 -33.10 -4.26
N ILE A 312 9.49 -32.18 -5.08
CA ILE A 312 8.22 -32.25 -5.80
C ILE A 312 8.52 -32.36 -7.30
N THR A 313 7.87 -33.32 -7.94
CA THR A 313 7.99 -33.59 -9.39
C THR A 313 6.65 -33.42 -10.08
N GLY A 314 6.67 -33.17 -11.39
CA GLY A 314 5.46 -33.07 -12.20
C GLY A 314 5.60 -32.12 -13.38
N THR A 315 4.52 -31.43 -13.75
CA THR A 315 4.46 -30.55 -14.92
C THR A 315 3.98 -29.15 -14.53
N ASP A 316 4.44 -28.13 -15.27
CA ASP A 316 4.06 -26.73 -15.06
C ASP A 316 4.32 -26.23 -13.63
N LEU A 317 5.30 -26.82 -12.94
CA LEU A 317 5.70 -26.46 -11.56
C LEU A 317 6.33 -25.07 -11.46
N ASP A 318 6.81 -24.51 -12.58
CA ASP A 318 7.28 -23.13 -12.69
C ASP A 318 6.18 -22.09 -12.44
N LEU A 319 4.90 -22.49 -12.49
CA LEU A 319 3.78 -21.61 -12.18
C LEU A 319 3.61 -21.35 -10.67
N VAL A 320 4.27 -22.12 -9.81
CA VAL A 320 4.16 -21.99 -8.36
C VAL A 320 4.86 -20.71 -7.90
N THR A 321 4.11 -19.86 -7.21
CA THR A 321 4.59 -18.61 -6.59
C THR A 321 4.60 -18.66 -5.08
N GLY A 322 4.07 -19.72 -4.46
CA GLY A 322 4.09 -19.89 -3.02
C GLY A 322 3.77 -21.32 -2.57
N THR A 323 4.26 -21.69 -1.38
CA THR A 323 4.05 -23.01 -0.76
C THR A 323 3.70 -22.89 0.71
N TRP A 324 2.75 -23.71 1.17
CA TRP A 324 2.27 -23.71 2.56
C TRP A 324 2.03 -25.12 3.10
N PHE A 325 2.26 -25.27 4.40
CA PHE A 325 1.82 -26.39 5.24
C PHE A 325 0.76 -25.83 6.19
N ASP A 326 -0.52 -25.98 5.84
CA ASP A 326 -1.64 -25.26 6.45
C ASP A 326 -1.41 -23.73 6.46
N GLU A 327 -1.20 -23.15 7.65
CA GLU A 327 -0.95 -21.73 7.86
C GLU A 327 0.54 -21.37 7.82
N LEU A 328 1.45 -22.35 7.77
CA LEU A 328 2.89 -22.14 7.76
C LEU A 328 3.40 -21.96 6.33
N GLU A 329 3.91 -20.77 6.03
CA GLU A 329 4.60 -20.52 4.76
C GLU A 329 5.92 -21.29 4.71
N ALA A 330 6.17 -21.92 3.57
CA ALA A 330 7.37 -22.69 3.30
C ALA A 330 8.22 -22.01 2.21
N GLY A 331 9.53 -22.00 2.41
CA GLY A 331 10.47 -21.60 1.37
C GLY A 331 10.58 -22.69 0.30
N PHE A 332 10.64 -22.30 -0.97
CA PHE A 332 10.81 -23.24 -2.08
C PHE A 332 11.76 -22.70 -3.14
N ASN A 333 12.32 -23.62 -3.94
CA ASN A 333 13.14 -23.31 -5.10
C ASN A 333 12.71 -24.14 -6.30
N TYR A 334 12.62 -23.52 -7.48
CA TYR A 334 12.37 -24.21 -8.74
C TYR A 334 13.66 -24.31 -9.55
N ALA A 335 14.10 -25.54 -9.84
CA ALA A 335 15.26 -25.80 -10.67
C ALA A 335 15.11 -27.15 -11.40
N ASP A 336 15.63 -27.24 -12.63
CA ASP A 336 15.66 -28.48 -13.41
C ASP A 336 14.29 -29.20 -13.54
N GLY A 337 13.20 -28.44 -13.59
CA GLY A 337 11.83 -28.99 -13.72
C GLY A 337 11.24 -29.55 -12.42
N LYS A 338 11.89 -29.34 -11.27
CA LYS A 338 11.44 -29.80 -9.95
C LYS A 338 11.31 -28.63 -8.97
N LEU A 339 10.48 -28.81 -7.94
CA LEU A 339 10.46 -27.92 -6.77
C LEU A 339 11.15 -28.60 -5.59
N SER A 340 12.02 -27.89 -4.91
CA SER A 340 12.53 -28.23 -3.58
C SER A 340 11.79 -27.36 -2.57
N VAL A 341 10.98 -27.96 -1.71
CA VAL A 341 10.18 -27.25 -0.69
C VAL A 341 10.76 -27.55 0.68
N THR A 342 11.06 -26.52 1.47
CA THR A 342 11.57 -26.65 2.83
C THR A 342 10.42 -26.84 3.79
N VAL A 343 10.41 -27.93 4.54
CA VAL A 343 9.37 -28.24 5.52
C VAL A 343 9.54 -27.35 6.75
N PRO A 344 8.54 -26.55 7.17
CA PRO A 344 8.63 -25.75 8.38
C PRO A 344 8.91 -26.61 9.62
N GLU A 345 9.66 -26.06 10.60
CA GLU A 345 10.06 -26.81 11.79
C GLU A 345 8.87 -27.34 12.61
N THR A 346 7.79 -26.57 12.68
CA THR A 346 6.59 -26.90 13.45
C THR A 346 5.49 -27.55 12.60
N ALA A 347 5.78 -27.91 11.34
CA ALA A 347 4.78 -28.47 10.44
C ALA A 347 4.24 -29.82 10.94
N VAL A 348 2.91 -29.91 10.99
CA VAL A 348 2.15 -31.14 11.31
C VAL A 348 1.17 -31.53 10.20
N SER A 349 1.03 -30.71 9.16
CA SER A 349 0.11 -30.91 8.03
C SER A 349 0.43 -32.19 7.26
N ASP A 350 -0.58 -32.88 6.74
CA ASP A 350 -0.43 -34.05 5.88
C ASP A 350 -0.40 -33.69 4.38
N HIS A 351 -0.42 -32.40 4.05
CA HIS A 351 -0.44 -31.91 2.68
C HIS A 351 0.43 -30.67 2.49
N ILE A 352 0.73 -30.39 1.22
CA ILE A 352 1.43 -29.18 0.78
C ILE A 352 0.50 -28.44 -0.16
N ARG A 353 0.21 -27.18 0.15
CA ARG A 353 -0.57 -26.28 -0.70
C ARG A 353 0.36 -25.41 -1.54
N PHE A 354 0.16 -25.39 -2.84
CA PHE A 354 0.82 -24.52 -3.80
C PHE A 354 -0.14 -23.43 -4.27
N VAL A 355 0.36 -22.22 -4.46
CA VAL A 355 -0.37 -21.10 -5.07
C VAL A 355 0.35 -20.69 -6.34
N THR A 356 -0.42 -20.28 -7.35
CA THR A 356 0.07 -19.76 -8.63
C THR A 356 -0.15 -18.26 -8.76
N ALA A 357 0.55 -17.60 -9.69
CA ALA A 357 0.34 -16.18 -9.99
C ALA A 357 -1.10 -15.85 -10.45
N SER A 358 -1.81 -16.84 -11.03
CA SER A 358 -3.24 -16.75 -11.36
C SER A 358 -4.16 -16.94 -10.15
N THR A 359 -3.63 -16.92 -8.92
CA THR A 359 -4.32 -17.10 -7.64
C THR A 359 -4.98 -18.47 -7.43
N LYS A 360 -4.68 -19.44 -8.29
CA LYS A 360 -5.24 -20.80 -8.17
C LYS A 360 -4.39 -21.61 -7.20
N GLU A 361 -5.06 -22.47 -6.42
CA GLU A 361 -4.45 -23.30 -5.40
C GLU A 361 -4.47 -24.79 -5.78
N LEU A 362 -3.39 -25.50 -5.45
CA LEU A 362 -3.26 -26.95 -5.57
C LEU A 362 -2.78 -27.52 -4.23
N SER A 363 -3.50 -28.50 -3.66
CA SER A 363 -3.02 -29.24 -2.49
C SER A 363 -2.70 -30.69 -2.85
N ILE A 364 -1.51 -31.15 -2.47
CA ILE A 364 -1.11 -32.56 -2.60
C ILE A 364 -0.92 -33.18 -1.21
N THR A 365 -1.48 -34.37 -1.01
CA THR A 365 -1.50 -35.05 0.29
C THR A 365 -0.46 -36.17 0.39
N GLY A 366 -0.23 -36.64 1.61
CA GLY A 366 0.57 -37.83 1.92
C GLY A 366 2.00 -37.54 2.35
N ILE A 367 2.31 -36.31 2.77
CA ILE A 367 3.53 -36.04 3.53
C ILE A 367 3.36 -36.52 4.98
N SER A 368 4.43 -37.00 5.56
CA SER A 368 4.51 -37.53 6.92
C SER A 368 5.87 -37.22 7.51
N TYR A 369 5.94 -37.14 8.84
CA TYR A 369 7.13 -36.70 9.53
C TYR A 369 7.90 -37.86 10.17
N VAL A 370 9.21 -37.74 10.20
CA VAL A 370 10.07 -38.64 10.98
C VAL A 370 9.82 -38.38 12.47
N THR A 371 9.68 -39.47 13.24
CA THR A 371 9.51 -39.44 14.69
C THR A 371 10.76 -40.01 15.34
N PRO A 372 11.30 -39.39 16.40
CA PRO A 372 12.44 -39.94 17.13
C PRO A 372 12.12 -41.30 17.74
N ALA A 373 13.15 -42.11 17.96
CA ALA A 373 13.02 -43.38 18.65
C ALA A 373 14.00 -43.47 19.83
N ILE A 374 13.49 -43.83 21.00
CA ILE A 374 14.31 -44.08 22.19
C ILE A 374 14.75 -45.54 22.17
N LEU A 375 16.06 -45.76 22.14
CA LEU A 375 16.65 -47.11 22.22
C LEU A 375 16.97 -47.50 23.66
N SER A 376 17.60 -46.62 24.43
CA SER A 376 17.99 -46.91 25.82
C SER A 376 18.19 -45.65 26.66
N ILE A 377 18.05 -45.79 27.98
CA ILE A 377 18.35 -44.76 28.98
C ILE A 377 19.42 -45.31 29.93
N ALA A 378 20.51 -44.58 30.11
CA ALA A 378 21.59 -44.99 30.99
C ALA A 378 22.09 -43.83 31.89
N PRO A 379 22.34 -44.08 33.19
CA PRO A 379 22.01 -45.32 33.91
C PRO A 379 20.49 -45.47 34.14
N THR A 380 20.01 -46.70 34.38
CA THR A 380 18.57 -47.00 34.59
C THR A 380 18.08 -46.72 36.01
N SER A 381 19.00 -46.39 36.92
CA SER A 381 18.72 -46.00 38.29
C SER A 381 19.61 -44.83 38.68
N ILE A 382 19.00 -43.75 39.14
CA ILE A 382 19.66 -42.49 39.54
C ILE A 382 19.09 -41.93 40.83
N THR A 383 19.77 -40.93 41.39
CA THR A 383 19.16 -39.96 42.30
C THR A 383 18.66 -38.76 41.50
N ALA A 384 17.53 -38.17 41.89
CA ALA A 384 17.01 -36.95 41.25
C ALA A 384 18.09 -35.85 41.29
N GLY A 385 18.34 -35.21 40.15
CA GLY A 385 19.48 -34.30 39.96
C GLY A 385 20.72 -34.96 39.33
N ASP A 386 20.77 -36.27 39.16
CA ASP A 386 21.85 -36.90 38.39
C ASP A 386 21.58 -36.82 36.89
N ASN A 387 22.65 -36.91 36.10
CA ASN A 387 22.58 -36.95 34.63
C ASN A 387 22.17 -38.34 34.12
N ILE A 388 21.35 -38.34 33.07
CA ILE A 388 21.06 -39.50 32.22
C ILE A 388 21.52 -39.23 30.80
N THR A 389 21.79 -40.32 30.08
CA THR A 389 21.97 -40.31 28.63
C THR A 389 20.87 -41.14 27.99
N VAL A 390 20.14 -40.51 27.07
CA VAL A 390 19.13 -41.13 26.22
C VAL A 390 19.77 -41.39 24.86
N THR A 391 19.85 -42.66 24.45
CA THR A 391 20.36 -43.03 23.11
C THR A 391 19.20 -43.44 22.21
N GLY A 392 19.28 -43.13 20.92
CA GLY A 392 18.15 -43.32 20.00
C GLY A 392 18.47 -43.04 18.53
N THR A 393 17.41 -42.77 17.75
CA THR A 393 17.50 -42.25 16.38
C THR A 393 16.66 -40.98 16.26
N ASP A 394 17.07 -40.10 15.34
CA ASP A 394 16.39 -38.84 15.01
C ASP A 394 16.15 -37.94 16.24
N LEU A 395 17.03 -38.05 17.26
CA LEU A 395 16.92 -37.30 18.52
C LEU A 395 17.19 -35.80 18.32
N ASP A 396 17.81 -35.41 17.22
CA ASP A 396 18.00 -34.01 16.78
C ASP A 396 16.69 -33.25 16.63
N LEU A 397 15.55 -33.96 16.49
CA LEU A 397 14.20 -33.39 16.43
C LEU A 397 13.63 -32.98 17.80
N VAL A 398 14.24 -33.45 18.89
CA VAL A 398 13.73 -33.25 20.26
C VAL A 398 14.04 -31.84 20.74
N ARG A 399 13.09 -31.22 21.43
CA ARG A 399 13.24 -29.90 22.07
C ARG A 399 12.94 -29.91 23.56
N GLU A 400 12.28 -30.94 24.06
CA GLU A 400 11.90 -31.01 25.45
C GLU A 400 11.85 -32.47 25.92
N ILE A 401 12.30 -32.70 27.15
CA ILE A 401 12.22 -34.01 27.83
C ILE A 401 11.30 -33.85 29.02
N ILE A 402 10.29 -34.72 29.11
CA ILE A 402 9.27 -34.66 30.15
C ILE A 402 9.48 -35.84 31.10
N PHE A 403 9.67 -35.52 32.38
CA PHE A 403 9.78 -36.47 33.48
C PHE A 403 8.50 -36.48 34.31
N LYS A 404 8.23 -37.58 35.01
CA LYS A 404 7.18 -37.60 36.05
C LYS A 404 7.63 -36.81 37.29
N ALA A 405 6.69 -36.15 37.95
CA ALA A 405 6.91 -35.46 39.22
C ALA A 405 5.65 -35.54 40.09
N GLY A 406 5.63 -36.43 41.07
CA GLY A 406 4.45 -36.67 41.91
C GLY A 406 3.24 -37.16 41.09
N GLU A 407 2.12 -36.43 41.16
CA GLU A 407 0.92 -36.67 40.34
C GLU A 407 0.98 -36.02 38.94
N GLY A 408 2.01 -35.22 38.65
CA GLY A 408 2.16 -34.48 37.39
C GLY A 408 3.46 -34.79 36.66
N THR A 409 3.91 -33.84 35.85
CA THR A 409 5.15 -33.90 35.08
C THR A 409 6.01 -32.65 35.29
N VAL A 410 7.30 -32.77 34.99
CA VAL A 410 8.25 -31.66 34.95
C VAL A 410 9.03 -31.75 33.63
N SER A 411 9.10 -30.63 32.94
CA SER A 411 9.70 -30.52 31.62
C SER A 411 11.09 -29.91 31.68
N VAL A 412 11.98 -30.43 30.86
CA VAL A 412 13.33 -29.91 30.66
C VAL A 412 13.48 -29.50 29.20
N PRO A 413 13.40 -28.19 28.89
CA PRO A 413 13.66 -27.71 27.54
C PRO A 413 15.15 -27.87 27.19
N LEU A 414 15.43 -28.18 25.93
CA LEU A 414 16.77 -28.19 25.36
C LEU A 414 17.04 -26.83 24.73
N THR A 415 18.17 -26.22 25.08
CA THR A 415 18.57 -24.89 24.57
C THR A 415 19.01 -24.91 23.10
N SER A 416 19.30 -26.09 22.55
CA SER A 416 19.68 -26.32 21.16
C SER A 416 19.28 -27.74 20.73
N ALA A 417 19.23 -27.99 19.42
CA ALA A 417 19.07 -29.34 18.90
C ALA A 417 20.21 -30.24 19.43
N PRO A 418 19.89 -31.44 19.96
CA PRO A 418 20.90 -32.39 20.43
C PRO A 418 21.50 -33.19 19.26
N ASP A 419 22.44 -34.09 19.57
CA ASP A 419 22.94 -35.06 18.60
C ASP A 419 21.83 -36.03 18.15
N GLU A 420 21.84 -36.41 16.87
CA GLU A 420 20.83 -37.30 16.26
C GLU A 420 20.68 -38.66 16.99
N SER A 421 21.74 -39.13 17.65
CA SER A 421 21.75 -40.43 18.33
C SER A 421 21.77 -40.37 19.85
N SER A 422 21.95 -39.20 20.47
CA SER A 422 22.16 -39.09 21.92
C SER A 422 21.73 -37.76 22.52
N ILE A 423 21.09 -37.81 23.69
CA ILE A 423 20.82 -36.64 24.52
C ILE A 423 21.35 -36.90 25.93
N THR A 424 22.22 -36.04 26.44
CA THR A 424 22.63 -36.05 27.84
C THR A 424 21.94 -34.91 28.57
N ILE A 425 21.21 -35.23 29.64
CA ILE A 425 20.44 -34.24 30.40
C ILE A 425 20.48 -34.55 31.88
N GLN A 426 20.41 -33.50 32.71
CA GLN A 426 20.21 -33.65 34.15
C GLN A 426 18.73 -33.91 34.45
N SER A 427 18.44 -34.95 35.23
CA SER A 427 17.09 -35.17 35.71
C SER A 427 16.67 -34.04 36.67
N PRO A 428 15.43 -33.55 36.61
CA PRO A 428 14.94 -32.56 37.57
C PRO A 428 15.00 -33.10 39.00
N PHE A 429 15.31 -32.22 39.96
CA PHE A 429 15.38 -32.58 41.38
C PHE A 429 14.04 -33.05 41.97
N THR A 430 12.92 -32.72 41.31
CA THR A 430 11.56 -33.15 41.67
C THR A 430 11.08 -34.38 40.90
N ALA A 431 11.91 -34.93 40.00
CA ALA A 431 11.54 -36.06 39.17
C ALA A 431 11.32 -37.34 40.01
N THR A 432 10.33 -38.14 39.63
CA THR A 432 10.01 -39.43 40.25
C THR A 432 10.18 -40.57 39.26
N SER A 433 10.26 -41.80 39.76
CA SER A 433 10.43 -43.01 38.94
C SER A 433 9.31 -43.16 37.90
N GLY A 434 9.68 -43.50 36.66
CA GLY A 434 8.74 -43.67 35.56
C GLY A 434 9.38 -43.69 34.18
N THR A 435 8.55 -43.76 33.14
CA THR A 435 8.96 -43.48 31.77
C THR A 435 9.25 -41.99 31.59
N ILE A 436 10.06 -41.66 30.59
CA ILE A 436 10.28 -40.28 30.15
C ILE A 436 9.63 -40.11 28.77
N ASP A 437 9.18 -38.90 28.47
CA ASP A 437 8.70 -38.56 27.14
C ASP A 437 9.65 -37.58 26.46
N LEU A 438 9.90 -37.80 25.17
CA LEU A 438 10.58 -36.84 24.30
C LEU A 438 9.53 -36.08 23.51
N LYS A 439 9.57 -34.75 23.59
CA LYS A 439 8.72 -33.87 22.82
C LYS A 439 9.56 -33.16 21.75
N THR A 440 9.11 -33.28 20.52
CA THR A 440 9.76 -32.67 19.35
C THR A 440 9.22 -31.27 19.08
N VAL A 441 9.91 -30.53 18.20
CA VAL A 441 9.51 -29.16 17.81
C VAL A 441 8.12 -29.09 17.17
N ASN A 442 7.65 -30.16 16.53
CA ASN A 442 6.30 -30.26 15.97
C ASN A 442 5.26 -30.82 16.96
N GLU A 443 5.58 -30.79 18.26
CA GLU A 443 4.73 -31.26 19.36
C GLU A 443 4.49 -32.79 19.41
N THR A 444 5.15 -33.59 18.57
CA THR A 444 5.07 -35.06 18.67
C THR A 444 5.75 -35.56 19.95
N ILE A 445 5.04 -36.41 20.70
CA ILE A 445 5.51 -37.02 21.95
C ILE A 445 5.87 -38.49 21.73
N VAL A 446 7.06 -38.89 22.15
CA VAL A 446 7.55 -40.28 22.13
C VAL A 446 7.92 -40.73 23.54
N THR A 447 7.18 -41.71 24.07
CA THR A 447 7.40 -42.27 25.40
C THR A 447 8.43 -43.39 25.40
N SER A 448 9.32 -43.40 26.39
CA SER A 448 10.29 -44.49 26.57
C SER A 448 9.60 -45.81 26.92
N SER A 449 10.05 -46.91 26.32
CA SER A 449 9.63 -48.26 26.73
C SER A 449 10.29 -48.68 28.06
N GLN A 450 11.46 -48.12 28.37
CA GLN A 450 12.18 -48.33 29.61
C GLN A 450 11.72 -47.35 30.69
N SER A 451 11.48 -47.84 31.90
CA SER A 451 11.26 -47.00 33.08
C SER A 451 12.59 -46.67 33.75
N LEU A 452 12.77 -45.40 34.11
CA LEU A 452 13.88 -44.90 34.91
C LEU A 452 13.52 -44.99 36.40
N THR A 453 14.42 -45.55 37.20
CA THR A 453 14.28 -45.55 38.67
C THR A 453 14.96 -44.31 39.22
N ILE A 454 14.21 -43.46 39.91
CA ILE A 454 14.69 -42.20 40.48
C ILE A 454 14.44 -42.24 41.99
N ALA A 455 15.53 -42.20 42.75
CA ALA A 455 15.50 -41.95 44.20
C ALA A 455 15.40 -40.44 44.46
N ALA A 456 14.71 -40.05 45.53
CA ALA A 456 14.63 -38.64 45.92
C ALA A 456 16.02 -38.05 46.17
N ALA A 457 16.22 -36.80 45.76
CA ALA A 457 17.45 -36.07 46.04
C ALA A 457 17.71 -36.03 47.56
N LEU A 458 18.97 -36.22 47.96
CA LEU A 458 19.38 -36.19 49.36
C LEU A 458 20.02 -34.84 49.75
N LEU A 459 20.75 -34.21 48.83
CA LEU A 459 21.32 -32.88 49.05
C LEU A 459 20.23 -31.81 48.98
N ALA A 460 20.42 -30.73 49.73
CA ALA A 460 19.69 -29.49 49.51
C ALA A 460 20.15 -28.88 48.20
N ALA A 461 19.21 -28.43 47.36
CA ALA A 461 19.53 -27.80 46.09
C ALA A 461 18.64 -26.58 45.88
N ILE A 462 19.23 -25.49 45.41
CA ILE A 462 18.52 -24.28 44.98
C ILE A 462 18.09 -24.49 43.53
N THR A 463 16.80 -24.28 43.26
CA THR A 463 16.21 -24.29 41.92
C THR A 463 15.93 -22.89 41.41
N GLU A 464 15.84 -21.90 42.29
CA GLU A 464 15.61 -20.49 41.93
C GLU A 464 16.26 -19.56 42.96
N MET A 465 17.02 -18.55 42.50
CA MET A 465 17.60 -17.50 43.34
C MET A 465 17.91 -16.25 42.51
N PRO A 466 17.96 -15.06 43.13
CA PRO A 466 18.44 -13.86 42.45
C PRO A 466 19.95 -13.95 42.18
N GLU A 467 20.40 -13.36 41.06
CA GLU A 467 21.81 -13.32 40.64
C GLU A 467 22.67 -12.38 41.50
N ALA A 468 22.06 -11.35 42.09
CA ALA A 468 22.72 -10.47 43.05
C ALA A 468 21.81 -10.06 44.20
N VAL A 469 22.44 -9.62 45.28
CA VAL A 469 21.77 -9.15 46.49
C VAL A 469 22.56 -8.00 47.11
N LYS A 470 21.84 -7.02 47.70
CA LYS A 470 22.49 -5.93 48.43
C LYS A 470 23.14 -6.46 49.72
N PRO A 471 24.24 -5.88 50.20
CA PRO A 471 24.94 -6.36 51.39
C PRO A 471 24.03 -6.27 52.60
N GLY A 472 23.95 -7.33 53.39
CA GLY A 472 23.06 -7.39 54.55
C GLY A 472 21.57 -7.53 54.23
N ALA A 473 21.15 -7.59 52.96
CA ALA A 473 19.75 -7.74 52.60
C ALA A 473 19.25 -9.19 52.74
N LEU A 474 17.93 -9.36 52.84
CA LEU A 474 17.29 -10.67 52.89
C LEU A 474 17.31 -11.32 51.49
N LEU A 475 18.00 -12.44 51.37
CA LEU A 475 18.03 -13.34 50.22
C LEU A 475 16.99 -14.44 50.43
N THR A 476 16.06 -14.60 49.48
CA THR A 476 15.12 -15.72 49.44
C THR A 476 15.47 -16.61 48.24
N VAL A 477 15.57 -17.91 48.47
CA VAL A 477 15.82 -18.91 47.43
C VAL A 477 14.73 -19.98 47.46
N GLN A 478 14.42 -20.57 46.32
CA GLN A 478 13.56 -21.74 46.20
C GLN A 478 14.39 -22.97 45.86
N GLY A 479 13.91 -24.15 46.22
CA GLY A 479 14.68 -25.37 46.06
C GLY A 479 14.02 -26.61 46.64
N ILE A 480 14.85 -27.60 46.96
CA ILE A 480 14.44 -28.86 47.56
C ILE A 480 15.29 -29.17 48.79
N ASN A 481 14.71 -29.92 49.73
CA ASN A 481 15.34 -30.31 51.00
C ASN A 481 15.93 -29.13 51.79
N LEU A 482 15.45 -27.91 51.57
CA LEU A 482 16.02 -26.72 52.19
C LEU A 482 15.80 -26.69 53.72
N ASN A 483 14.76 -27.36 54.19
CA ASN A 483 14.50 -27.62 55.62
C ASN A 483 15.55 -28.53 56.28
N THR A 484 16.37 -29.23 55.51
CA THR A 484 17.47 -30.06 56.02
C THR A 484 18.79 -29.30 56.15
N VAL A 485 18.88 -28.07 55.64
CA VAL A 485 20.10 -27.26 55.67
C VAL A 485 20.48 -26.95 57.12
N THR A 486 21.72 -27.27 57.49
CA THR A 486 22.27 -27.05 58.83
C THR A 486 23.30 -25.91 58.85
N LYS A 487 23.87 -25.57 57.69
CA LYS A 487 24.85 -24.48 57.55
C LYS A 487 24.80 -23.91 56.13
N ILE A 488 25.06 -22.60 56.01
CA ILE A 488 25.19 -21.91 54.73
C ILE A 488 26.53 -21.17 54.73
N GLU A 489 27.27 -21.26 53.63
CA GLU A 489 28.56 -20.60 53.44
C GLU A 489 28.54 -19.72 52.18
N PHE A 490 28.99 -18.47 52.32
CA PHE A 490 29.29 -17.58 51.21
C PHE A 490 30.82 -17.58 51.00
N ARG A 491 31.28 -18.21 49.91
CA ARG A 491 32.71 -18.37 49.60
C ARG A 491 33.14 -17.35 48.56
N TYR A 492 33.91 -16.35 48.97
CA TYR A 492 34.46 -15.32 48.09
C TYR A 492 35.59 -15.88 47.22
N LYS A 493 35.77 -15.33 46.02
CA LYS A 493 36.84 -15.75 45.10
C LYS A 493 38.26 -15.54 45.65
N ASN A 494 38.44 -14.60 46.58
CA ASN A 494 39.70 -14.39 47.29
C ASN A 494 39.99 -15.45 48.38
N GLY A 495 39.13 -16.47 48.53
CA GLY A 495 39.27 -17.56 49.51
C GLY A 495 38.61 -17.29 50.86
N THR A 496 38.03 -16.11 51.08
CA THR A 496 37.30 -15.79 52.32
C THR A 496 36.00 -16.58 52.38
N VAL A 497 35.67 -17.18 53.53
CA VAL A 497 34.39 -17.89 53.74
C VAL A 497 33.62 -17.20 54.85
N VAL A 498 32.43 -16.71 54.55
CA VAL A 498 31.52 -16.07 55.51
C VAL A 498 30.30 -16.97 55.72
N PRO A 499 30.09 -17.54 56.92
CA PRO A 499 28.87 -18.31 57.20
C PRO A 499 27.65 -17.38 57.31
N ALA A 500 26.48 -17.84 56.89
CA ALA A 500 25.24 -17.10 57.14
C ALA A 500 24.99 -17.01 58.66
N THR A 501 24.66 -15.81 59.16
CA THR A 501 24.39 -15.59 60.59
C THR A 501 23.05 -16.14 61.04
N SER A 502 22.09 -16.20 60.12
CA SER A 502 20.77 -16.79 60.32
C SER A 502 20.17 -17.17 58.97
N PHE A 503 19.40 -18.25 58.98
CA PHE A 503 18.59 -18.67 57.86
C PHE A 503 17.34 -19.37 58.37
N LEU A 504 16.27 -19.33 57.60
CA LEU A 504 14.97 -19.87 57.94
C LEU A 504 14.40 -20.61 56.73
N PRO A 505 14.44 -21.96 56.73
CA PRO A 505 13.70 -22.72 55.75
C PRO A 505 12.22 -22.79 56.11
N ASN A 506 11.36 -22.91 55.09
CA ASN A 506 9.96 -23.26 55.31
C ASN A 506 9.79 -24.75 55.67
N GLN A 507 8.62 -25.13 56.19
CA GLN A 507 8.38 -26.47 56.73
C GLN A 507 8.49 -27.59 55.68
N ASP A 508 8.01 -27.32 54.48
CA ASP A 508 8.03 -28.20 53.33
C ASP A 508 9.39 -28.23 52.62
N GLY A 509 10.35 -27.39 53.03
CA GLY A 509 11.72 -27.40 52.51
C GLY A 509 11.86 -26.92 51.08
N THR A 510 10.89 -26.16 50.58
CA THR A 510 10.84 -25.60 49.24
C THR A 510 11.40 -24.18 49.15
N SER A 511 11.51 -23.46 50.27
CA SER A 511 12.02 -22.08 50.36
C SER A 511 12.98 -21.92 51.52
N LEU A 512 13.98 -21.07 51.36
CA LEU A 512 14.97 -20.71 52.37
C LEU A 512 15.27 -19.23 52.33
N GLN A 513 15.09 -18.56 53.46
CA GLN A 513 15.44 -17.16 53.64
C GLN A 513 16.74 -17.04 54.42
N MET A 514 17.65 -16.16 54.02
CA MET A 514 18.92 -15.90 54.70
C MET A 514 19.34 -14.45 54.51
N TYR A 515 20.20 -13.90 55.37
CA TYR A 515 20.79 -12.58 55.13
C TYR A 515 22.11 -12.71 54.39
N ALA A 516 22.30 -11.89 53.35
CA ALA A 516 23.58 -11.79 52.65
C ALA A 516 24.65 -11.15 53.55
N PRO A 517 25.92 -11.55 53.44
CA PRO A 517 27.03 -10.86 54.08
C PRO A 517 27.07 -9.36 53.78
N THR A 518 27.70 -8.58 54.68
CA THR A 518 27.96 -7.15 54.44
C THR A 518 29.21 -6.90 53.61
N ALA A 519 30.10 -7.89 53.50
CA ALA A 519 31.27 -7.80 52.63
C ALA A 519 30.84 -7.89 51.16
N LEU A 520 31.48 -7.10 50.30
CA LEU A 520 31.17 -7.02 48.87
C LEU A 520 31.95 -8.07 48.08
N GLY A 521 31.40 -8.49 46.95
CA GLY A 521 32.08 -9.30 45.95
C GLY A 521 31.26 -10.49 45.46
N LEU A 522 31.83 -11.20 44.49
CA LEU A 522 31.28 -12.45 43.98
C LEU A 522 31.55 -13.58 44.96
N VAL A 523 30.51 -14.34 45.27
CA VAL A 523 30.57 -15.50 46.16
C VAL A 523 29.94 -16.73 45.52
N ASP A 524 30.45 -17.89 45.89
CA ASP A 524 29.75 -19.15 45.71
C ASP A 524 28.97 -19.44 47.00
N LEU A 525 27.64 -19.43 46.91
CA LEU A 525 26.72 -19.83 47.97
C LEU A 525 26.68 -21.36 48.03
N ILE A 526 26.96 -21.91 49.21
CA ILE A 526 26.97 -23.35 49.48
C ILE A 526 26.01 -23.63 50.63
N LEU A 527 24.97 -24.42 50.35
CA LEU A 527 24.12 -25.02 51.37
C LEU A 527 24.76 -26.32 51.86
N VAL A 528 24.80 -26.54 53.17
CA VAL A 528 25.29 -27.77 53.79
C VAL A 528 24.15 -28.39 54.58
N ASN A 529 23.84 -29.65 54.30
CA ASN A 529 22.92 -30.47 55.07
C ASN A 529 23.67 -31.72 55.62
N PRO A 530 23.02 -32.62 56.40
CA PRO A 530 23.70 -33.76 57.02
C PRO A 530 24.39 -34.74 56.06
N VAL A 531 23.98 -34.75 54.78
CA VAL A 531 24.56 -35.63 53.76
C VAL A 531 25.69 -34.97 52.97
N GLY A 532 25.82 -33.64 53.01
CA GLY A 532 26.99 -32.95 52.46
C GLY A 532 26.71 -31.50 52.01
N PRO A 533 27.73 -30.84 51.41
CA PRO A 533 27.55 -29.58 50.72
C PRO A 533 26.84 -29.79 49.38
N SER A 534 25.97 -28.85 49.05
CA SER A 534 25.41 -28.65 47.70
C SER A 534 26.48 -28.19 46.71
N VAL A 535 26.11 -28.11 45.43
CA VAL A 535 26.92 -27.43 44.41
C VAL A 535 27.06 -25.94 44.73
N ALA A 536 28.04 -25.29 44.09
CA ALA A 536 28.24 -23.85 44.19
C ALA A 536 27.17 -23.08 43.41
N TYR A 537 26.48 -22.17 44.10
CA TYR A 537 25.54 -21.24 43.48
C TYR A 537 26.17 -19.83 43.42
N PRO A 538 26.57 -19.32 42.25
CA PRO A 538 27.19 -18.00 42.15
C PRO A 538 26.19 -16.91 42.53
N LEU A 539 26.65 -15.94 43.31
CA LEU A 539 25.88 -14.79 43.77
C LEU A 539 26.78 -13.55 43.82
N SER A 540 26.28 -12.42 43.34
CA SER A 540 26.96 -11.13 43.52
C SER A 540 26.43 -10.41 44.76
N ILE A 541 27.32 -9.98 45.65
CA ILE A 541 26.97 -9.12 46.80
C ILE A 541 27.55 -7.72 46.53
N GLY A 542 26.68 -6.77 46.18
CA GLY A 542 27.11 -5.45 45.69
C GLY A 542 26.17 -4.31 46.10
N LEU A 543 26.72 -3.10 46.20
CA LEU A 543 25.95 -1.88 46.51
C LEU A 543 25.27 -1.26 45.28
N THR A 544 25.65 -1.73 44.09
CA THR A 544 25.01 -1.41 42.82
C THR A 544 23.82 -2.34 42.57
N ASP A 545 22.88 -1.90 41.75
CA ASP A 545 21.80 -2.76 41.27
C ASP A 545 22.39 -3.86 40.35
N PRO A 546 21.89 -5.11 40.43
CA PRO A 546 22.34 -6.20 39.59
C PRO A 546 22.26 -5.87 38.10
N ILE A 547 23.24 -6.35 37.35
CA ILE A 547 23.10 -6.56 35.91
C ILE A 547 22.40 -7.91 35.74
N THR A 548 21.22 -7.92 35.11
CA THR A 548 20.40 -9.13 34.92
C THR A 548 20.44 -9.60 33.47
N ALA A 549 19.93 -10.80 33.18
CA ALA A 549 19.74 -11.26 31.80
C ALA A 549 18.85 -10.35 30.94
N SER A 550 17.99 -9.54 31.56
CA SER A 550 17.14 -8.55 30.87
C SER A 550 17.80 -7.18 30.70
N THR A 551 18.97 -6.96 31.32
CA THR A 551 19.73 -5.72 31.19
C THR A 551 20.34 -5.63 29.80
N ILE A 552 20.11 -4.49 29.15
CA ILE A 552 20.70 -4.18 27.86
C ILE A 552 21.94 -3.32 28.11
N MET A 553 23.12 -3.93 28.02
CA MET A 553 24.38 -3.25 28.27
C MET A 553 24.75 -2.33 27.10
N LEU A 554 24.99 -1.05 27.37
CA LEU A 554 25.53 -0.12 26.39
C LEU A 554 27.06 -0.17 26.37
N THR A 555 27.68 -0.11 27.55
CA THR A 555 29.12 -0.38 27.72
C THR A 555 29.43 -0.65 29.19
N ASN A 556 30.34 -1.60 29.43
CA ASN A 556 30.97 -1.85 30.72
C ASN A 556 32.49 -1.58 30.66
N PHE A 557 32.95 -0.89 29.61
CA PHE A 557 34.35 -0.49 29.41
C PHE A 557 35.39 -1.62 29.35
N ASN A 558 34.98 -2.90 29.26
CA ASN A 558 35.90 -4.05 29.37
C ASN A 558 36.53 -4.52 28.06
N GLY A 559 36.06 -4.04 26.90
CA GLY A 559 36.43 -4.58 25.58
C GLY A 559 37.55 -3.87 24.83
N GLY A 560 38.04 -2.72 25.31
CA GLY A 560 38.90 -1.83 24.52
C GLY A 560 38.19 -1.26 23.27
N GLY A 561 38.92 -0.59 22.37
CA GLY A 561 38.35 -0.03 21.13
C GLY A 561 37.23 1.00 21.39
N ASN A 562 36.09 0.87 20.70
CA ASN A 562 34.95 1.78 20.87
C ASN A 562 34.37 1.78 22.30
N SER A 563 34.56 0.69 23.06
CA SER A 563 34.12 0.65 24.48
C SER A 563 34.96 1.57 25.37
N GLN A 564 36.19 1.92 24.99
CA GLN A 564 37.11 2.81 25.71
C GLN A 564 37.53 4.02 24.86
N SER A 565 36.56 4.68 24.21
CA SER A 565 36.78 5.87 23.39
C SER A 565 36.56 7.16 24.20
N THR A 566 37.55 8.06 24.25
CA THR A 566 37.43 9.39 24.88
C THR A 566 37.72 10.51 23.90
N TRP A 567 36.91 11.58 23.89
CA TRP A 567 37.07 12.73 22.99
C TRP A 567 37.16 14.05 23.77
N GLY A 568 38.39 14.50 24.05
CA GLY A 568 38.64 15.67 24.91
C GLY A 568 39.22 15.31 26.28
N ASP A 569 39.34 14.02 26.58
CA ASP A 569 40.19 13.44 27.63
C ASP A 569 39.93 13.89 29.09
N PRO A 570 38.68 14.11 29.55
CA PRO A 570 38.39 14.38 30.97
C PRO A 570 38.44 13.13 31.87
N PHE A 571 38.41 11.94 31.27
CA PHE A 571 38.54 10.64 31.93
C PHE A 571 39.59 9.79 31.21
N THR A 572 40.22 8.87 31.94
CA THR A 572 41.05 7.77 31.41
C THR A 572 40.41 6.43 31.74
N PHE A 573 40.73 5.37 31.01
CA PHE A 573 40.26 4.02 31.33
C PHE A 573 41.32 3.23 32.10
N GLY A 574 40.91 2.53 33.15
CA GLY A 574 41.80 1.68 33.93
C GLY A 574 41.13 1.11 35.17
N ILE A 575 41.87 0.30 35.94
CA ILE A 575 41.39 -0.23 37.22
C ILE A 575 41.55 0.87 38.28
N PRO A 576 40.45 1.33 38.91
CA PRO A 576 40.51 2.43 39.86
C PRO A 576 41.07 1.98 41.22
N SER A 577 41.35 2.93 42.11
CA SER A 577 41.80 2.61 43.47
C SER A 577 40.74 1.91 44.32
N VAL A 578 39.46 2.00 43.91
CA VAL A 578 38.33 1.30 44.51
C VAL A 578 37.56 0.58 43.39
N PRO A 579 37.99 -0.63 42.99
CA PRO A 579 37.39 -1.35 41.86
C PRO A 579 35.97 -1.83 42.18
N LEU A 580 35.08 -1.78 41.17
CA LEU A 580 33.74 -2.37 41.25
C LEU A 580 33.81 -3.91 41.11
N ASP A 581 34.53 -4.38 40.10
CA ASP A 581 34.62 -5.79 39.71
C ASP A 581 36.02 -6.19 39.19
N GLU A 582 37.05 -5.41 39.57
CA GLU A 582 38.45 -5.54 39.13
C GLU A 582 38.69 -5.31 37.63
N THR A 583 37.70 -4.78 36.91
CA THR A 583 37.82 -4.45 35.49
C THR A 583 38.01 -2.94 35.24
N PRO A 584 38.42 -2.52 34.02
CA PRO A 584 38.60 -1.11 33.71
C PRO A 584 37.29 -0.31 33.73
N CYS A 585 37.31 0.87 34.35
CA CYS A 585 36.21 1.84 34.32
C CYS A 585 36.69 3.23 33.88
N MET A 586 35.80 4.22 33.79
CA MET A 586 36.17 5.62 33.57
C MET A 586 36.73 6.24 34.85
N ILE A 587 37.95 6.77 34.81
CA ILE A 587 38.67 7.41 35.91
C ILE A 587 38.88 8.90 35.63
N GLY A 588 38.31 9.77 36.46
CA GLY A 588 38.36 11.22 36.25
C GLY A 588 39.74 11.84 36.44
N LYS A 589 40.04 12.88 35.65
CA LYS A 589 41.30 13.65 35.73
C LYS A 589 41.23 14.83 36.67
N SER A 590 42.41 15.29 37.11
CA SER A 590 42.53 16.36 38.11
C SER A 590 42.32 17.79 37.60
N SER A 591 42.22 17.99 36.28
CA SER A 591 42.04 19.31 35.67
C SER A 591 41.18 19.15 34.41
N VAL A 592 39.93 19.57 34.51
CA VAL A 592 38.89 19.40 33.49
C VAL A 592 38.13 20.71 33.36
N ASN A 593 37.98 21.23 32.15
CA ASN A 593 37.33 22.51 31.89
C ASN A 593 36.61 22.50 30.54
N GLY A 594 35.53 23.26 30.43
CA GLY A 594 34.75 23.41 29.21
C GLY A 594 33.82 22.23 28.93
N TRP A 595 33.28 22.21 27.71
CA TRP A 595 32.40 21.17 27.23
C TRP A 595 33.21 20.07 26.53
N LEU A 596 33.07 18.81 26.97
CA LEU A 596 33.90 17.69 26.52
C LEU A 596 33.09 16.40 26.39
N TRP A 597 33.32 15.65 25.32
CA TRP A 597 32.84 14.28 25.16
C TRP A 597 33.71 13.34 26.00
N SER A 598 33.19 12.90 27.13
CA SER A 598 33.93 12.06 28.07
C SER A 598 34.07 10.62 27.57
N TRP A 599 32.98 10.09 26.99
CA TRP A 599 32.97 8.83 26.25
C TRP A 599 32.00 8.97 25.07
N ALA A 600 32.38 8.57 23.86
CA ALA A 600 31.51 8.69 22.69
C ALA A 600 31.86 7.71 21.58
N ALA A 601 30.85 7.34 20.81
CA ALA A 601 30.96 6.60 19.55
C ALA A 601 30.33 7.41 18.41
N ASN A 602 31.02 7.44 17.27
CA ASN A 602 30.57 8.09 16.04
C ASN A 602 29.90 7.06 15.13
N TRP A 603 28.66 7.30 14.69
CA TRP A 603 27.90 6.36 13.86
C TRP A 603 27.87 4.91 14.39
N GLY A 604 27.89 4.74 15.71
CA GLY A 604 27.82 3.41 16.31
C GLY A 604 26.41 2.85 16.26
N ASP A 605 26.28 1.52 16.32
CA ASP A 605 25.00 0.86 16.54
C ASP A 605 24.60 0.99 18.01
N LEU A 606 23.37 1.46 18.26
CA LEU A 606 22.73 1.41 19.56
C LEU A 606 21.92 0.13 19.69
N PRO A 607 21.80 -0.44 20.91
CA PRO A 607 20.86 -1.52 21.14
C PRO A 607 19.43 -1.05 20.84
N VAL A 608 18.59 -1.96 20.36
CA VAL A 608 17.18 -1.67 20.07
C VAL A 608 16.38 -1.81 21.35
N LEU A 609 15.72 -0.72 21.77
CA LEU A 609 14.72 -0.76 22.83
C LEU A 609 13.31 -0.73 22.21
N ASP A 610 12.51 -1.76 22.48
CA ASP A 610 11.16 -1.92 21.90
C ASP A 610 10.20 -0.76 22.26
N ASP A 611 10.37 -0.17 23.45
CA ASP A 611 9.61 0.98 23.95
C ASP A 611 10.42 1.69 25.06
N PRO A 612 11.00 2.88 24.81
CA PRO A 612 11.78 3.63 25.80
C PRO A 612 11.06 3.87 27.12
N ASN A 613 9.72 3.88 27.15
CA ASN A 613 8.95 4.06 28.38
C ASN A 613 9.11 2.90 29.36
N LYS A 614 9.49 1.72 28.90
CA LYS A 614 9.69 0.53 29.73
C LYS A 614 11.05 0.49 30.38
N TYR A 615 11.98 1.35 29.96
CA TYR A 615 13.38 1.29 30.37
C TYR A 615 13.81 2.55 31.13
N VAL A 616 14.84 2.39 31.94
CA VAL A 616 15.62 3.47 32.56
C VAL A 616 17.07 3.32 32.16
N PHE A 617 17.77 4.44 32.01
CA PHE A 617 19.21 4.44 31.88
C PHE A 617 19.85 4.36 33.26
N LYS A 618 20.80 3.45 33.44
CA LYS A 618 21.57 3.33 34.67
C LYS A 618 23.07 3.39 34.41
N MET A 619 23.78 3.89 35.40
CA MET A 619 25.23 3.84 35.49
C MET A 619 25.66 3.58 36.92
N ASP A 620 26.82 2.97 37.11
CA ASP A 620 27.42 2.85 38.43
C ASP A 620 28.49 3.92 38.60
N ILE A 621 28.50 4.58 39.76
CA ILE A 621 29.45 5.66 40.07
C ILE A 621 30.05 5.49 41.46
N CYS A 622 31.33 5.82 41.59
CA CYS A 622 31.99 6.03 42.87
C CYS A 622 32.65 7.42 42.87
N VAL A 623 32.43 8.20 43.92
CA VAL A 623 32.97 9.56 44.07
C VAL A 623 33.72 9.64 45.39
N LEU A 624 35.05 9.60 45.35
CA LEU A 624 35.91 9.75 46.52
C LEU A 624 36.01 11.21 46.97
N LYS A 625 35.96 12.12 46.00
CA LYS A 625 36.10 13.56 46.18
C LYS A 625 34.95 14.27 45.47
N ALA A 626 34.12 14.95 46.25
CA ALA A 626 32.98 15.68 45.72
C ALA A 626 33.41 16.89 44.89
N VAL A 627 32.65 17.18 43.82
CA VAL A 627 32.74 18.42 43.01
C VAL A 627 31.39 19.13 43.10
N PRO A 628 31.16 19.96 44.13
CA PRO A 628 29.80 20.43 44.47
C PRO A 628 29.15 21.34 43.43
N THR A 629 29.95 22.10 42.66
CA THR A 629 29.45 23.10 41.70
C THR A 629 30.39 23.25 40.50
N GLY A 630 29.89 23.87 39.42
CA GLY A 630 30.71 24.23 38.26
C GLY A 630 30.85 23.13 37.21
N ILE A 631 30.11 22.02 37.33
CA ILE A 631 30.07 20.94 36.36
C ILE A 631 28.67 20.33 36.25
N THR A 632 28.27 19.95 35.03
CA THR A 632 27.13 19.07 34.75
C THR A 632 27.56 17.94 33.81
N ALA A 633 26.77 16.88 33.78
CA ALA A 633 26.94 15.74 32.90
C ALA A 633 25.65 15.45 32.12
N GLY A 634 25.80 14.80 30.97
CA GLY A 634 24.67 14.39 30.15
C GLY A 634 25.00 13.16 29.34
N MET A 635 23.96 12.50 28.83
CA MET A 635 24.07 11.35 27.95
C MET A 635 23.26 11.59 26.68
N VAL A 636 23.80 11.21 25.54
CA VAL A 636 23.14 11.36 24.23
C VAL A 636 22.93 9.99 23.62
N PHE A 637 21.72 9.72 23.11
CA PHE A 637 21.37 8.44 22.48
C PHE A 637 20.87 8.67 21.06
N ARG A 638 21.75 8.74 20.05
CA ARG A 638 21.39 9.02 18.63
C ARG A 638 21.04 10.48 18.39
N GLY A 639 22.00 11.36 18.62
CA GLY A 639 21.84 12.80 18.42
C GLY A 639 21.10 13.52 19.55
N TRP A 640 21.17 14.85 19.53
CA TRP A 640 20.83 15.72 20.68
C TRP A 640 19.36 15.69 21.11
N ASP A 641 18.44 15.43 20.19
CA ASP A 641 17.01 15.33 20.50
C ASP A 641 16.73 14.17 21.48
N ASN A 642 17.62 13.18 21.53
CA ASN A 642 17.54 11.99 22.36
C ASN A 642 18.52 12.04 23.55
N SER A 643 18.85 13.25 24.03
CA SER A 643 19.73 13.43 25.17
C SER A 643 18.98 13.49 26.50
N ILE A 644 19.65 13.07 27.57
CA ILE A 644 19.19 13.22 28.95
C ILE A 644 20.21 14.05 29.73
N ASP A 645 19.70 14.99 30.52
CA ASP A 645 20.50 15.75 31.48
C ASP A 645 20.64 14.95 32.77
N LEU A 646 21.88 14.70 33.19
CA LEU A 646 22.19 13.98 34.41
C LEU A 646 22.46 14.95 35.58
N GLY A 647 22.56 16.25 35.30
CA GLY A 647 22.89 17.28 36.28
C GLY A 647 24.31 17.12 36.83
N ASN A 648 24.53 17.52 38.08
CA ASN A 648 25.83 17.35 38.74
C ASN A 648 25.87 16.01 39.52
N ILE A 649 26.15 14.92 38.81
CA ILE A 649 26.31 13.58 39.39
C ILE A 649 27.55 13.46 40.32
N PHE A 650 28.41 14.46 40.35
CA PHE A 650 29.66 14.49 41.13
C PHE A 650 29.53 15.30 42.43
N ALA A 651 28.35 15.86 42.72
CA ALA A 651 28.16 16.85 43.78
C ALA A 651 28.48 16.33 45.19
N ASN A 652 28.31 15.03 45.42
CA ASN A 652 28.45 14.40 46.72
C ASN A 652 29.44 13.22 46.65
N THR A 653 30.19 13.03 47.74
CA THR A 653 30.99 11.83 47.92
C THR A 653 30.10 10.61 48.11
N THR A 654 30.51 9.47 47.54
CA THR A 654 29.93 8.15 47.86
C THR A 654 30.68 7.46 48.99
N ASN A 655 31.70 8.12 49.57
CA ASN A 655 32.60 7.56 50.59
C ASN A 655 33.33 6.28 50.16
N GLY A 656 33.58 6.12 48.86
CA GLY A 656 34.20 4.91 48.31
C GLY A 656 33.23 3.83 47.89
N ASP A 657 31.94 3.96 48.22
CA ASP A 657 30.94 3.00 47.77
C ASP A 657 30.59 3.24 46.29
N TRP A 658 30.43 2.16 45.53
CA TRP A 658 29.79 2.23 44.22
C TRP A 658 28.28 2.31 44.39
N LYS A 659 27.65 3.21 43.64
CA LYS A 659 26.20 3.41 43.65
C LYS A 659 25.66 3.40 42.23
N THR A 660 24.51 2.78 42.05
CA THR A 660 23.78 2.91 40.79
C THR A 660 22.98 4.20 40.79
N LEU A 661 23.19 5.01 39.76
CA LEU A 661 22.33 6.14 39.42
C LEU A 661 21.35 5.68 38.35
N THR A 662 20.08 6.08 38.51
CA THR A 662 18.98 5.72 37.60
C THR A 662 18.36 6.99 37.05
N PHE A 663 18.19 7.04 35.73
CA PHE A 663 17.68 8.18 35.00
C PHE A 663 16.57 7.74 34.06
N GLU A 664 15.49 8.52 34.03
CA GLU A 664 14.39 8.31 33.08
C GLU A 664 14.84 8.66 31.66
N LEU A 665 14.40 7.84 30.70
CA LEU A 665 14.58 8.12 29.28
C LEU A 665 13.49 9.04 28.77
N ASN A 666 13.74 9.70 27.62
CA ASN A 666 12.71 10.47 26.94
C ASN A 666 11.68 9.50 26.28
N PRO A 667 10.40 9.51 26.70
CA PRO A 667 9.35 8.63 26.18
C PRO A 667 9.17 8.63 24.66
N ASP A 668 9.34 9.81 24.06
CA ASP A 668 8.87 10.08 22.70
C ASP A 668 9.92 9.73 21.64
N ASN A 669 11.06 9.19 22.08
CA ASN A 669 12.29 9.15 21.31
C ASN A 669 12.93 7.76 21.33
N PRO A 670 12.89 7.01 20.21
CA PRO A 670 13.34 5.63 20.18
C PRO A 670 14.87 5.50 20.25
N ILE A 671 15.36 4.62 21.12
CA ILE A 671 16.76 4.21 21.17
C ILE A 671 16.91 2.97 20.26
N ASN A 672 17.23 3.22 18.99
CA ASN A 672 17.52 2.18 17.99
C ASN A 672 18.38 2.71 16.82
N GLY A 673 19.08 1.82 16.13
CA GLY A 673 19.80 2.12 14.88
C GLY A 673 21.18 2.78 15.07
N THR A 674 21.68 3.42 14.00
CA THR A 674 22.99 4.08 13.97
C THR A 674 22.91 5.57 14.30
N GLY A 675 23.91 6.08 15.01
CA GLY A 675 24.08 7.52 15.23
C GLY A 675 25.16 7.86 16.26
N ASP A 676 25.25 9.15 16.59
CA ASP A 676 26.16 9.64 17.63
C ASP A 676 25.54 9.43 19.01
N TYR A 677 26.29 8.76 19.88
CA TYR A 677 25.91 8.58 21.28
C TYR A 677 27.13 8.65 22.17
N GLY A 678 26.91 9.06 23.41
CA GLY A 678 28.00 9.24 24.35
C GLY A 678 27.62 9.97 25.62
N PHE A 679 28.55 9.92 26.56
CA PHE A 679 28.53 10.65 27.81
C PHE A 679 29.39 11.91 27.66
N TYR A 680 28.81 13.07 27.99
CA TYR A 680 29.50 14.36 27.96
C TYR A 680 29.45 15.04 29.32
N ILE A 681 30.37 15.97 29.51
CA ILE A 681 30.37 16.89 30.64
C ILE A 681 30.47 18.33 30.16
N ASN A 682 30.00 19.25 30.99
CA ASN A 682 30.15 20.68 30.79
C ASN A 682 30.63 21.34 32.08
N ALA A 683 31.90 21.70 32.11
CA ALA A 683 32.52 22.39 33.24
C ALA A 683 32.61 23.90 32.96
N SER A 684 31.94 24.73 33.76
CA SER A 684 31.95 26.20 33.62
C SER A 684 33.20 26.86 34.21
N GLN A 685 34.01 26.08 34.92
CA GLN A 685 35.31 26.42 35.47
C GLN A 685 36.19 25.17 35.48
N GLU A 686 37.49 25.33 35.73
CA GLU A 686 38.36 24.17 35.93
C GLU A 686 37.95 23.40 37.21
N VAL A 687 37.68 22.11 37.06
CA VAL A 687 37.30 21.20 38.13
C VAL A 687 38.24 20.00 38.20
N ASP A 688 38.30 19.38 39.37
CA ASP A 688 39.11 18.21 39.67
C ASP A 688 38.21 16.99 39.85
N LEU A 689 38.18 16.11 38.85
CA LEU A 689 37.45 14.85 38.86
C LEU A 689 38.31 13.67 39.36
N SER A 690 39.49 13.92 39.93
CA SER A 690 40.31 12.83 40.48
C SER A 690 39.56 12.12 41.62
N GLY A 691 39.47 10.79 41.51
CA GLY A 691 38.68 9.97 42.42
C GLY A 691 37.20 9.85 42.07
N VAL A 692 36.76 10.31 40.89
CA VAL A 692 35.48 9.93 40.28
C VAL A 692 35.70 8.72 39.39
N TYR A 693 34.93 7.67 39.63
CA TYR A 693 34.92 6.42 38.86
C TYR A 693 33.51 6.15 38.32
N ILE A 694 33.38 5.80 37.04
CA ILE A 694 32.08 5.53 36.41
C ILE A 694 32.16 4.23 35.60
N ASP A 695 31.14 3.38 35.72
CA ASP A 695 31.07 2.07 35.07
C ASP A 695 29.63 1.72 34.63
N ASN A 696 29.50 0.65 33.84
CA ASN A 696 28.26 -0.05 33.50
C ASN A 696 27.11 0.85 33.02
N PHE A 697 27.31 1.53 31.88
CA PHE A 697 26.23 2.20 31.17
C PHE A 697 25.26 1.17 30.60
N ARG A 698 24.02 1.18 31.06
CA ARG A 698 23.04 0.14 30.74
C ARG A 698 21.61 0.65 30.73
N PHE A 699 20.74 -0.12 30.10
CA PHE A 699 19.29 0.04 30.17
C PHE A 699 18.69 -1.14 30.93
N ASP A 700 17.89 -0.84 31.96
CA ASP A 700 17.13 -1.82 32.72
C ASP A 700 15.64 -1.54 32.55
N LEU A 701 14.81 -2.59 32.64
CA LEU A 701 13.36 -2.42 32.73
C LEU A 701 12.98 -1.70 34.04
N LYS A 702 11.91 -0.89 33.97
CA LYS A 702 11.33 -0.16 35.10
C LYS A 702 10.70 -1.04 36.18
#